data_AF-A0A919MPY2-F1
#
_entry.id   AF-A0A919MPY2-F1
#
_cell.length_a   1.000
_cell.length_b   1.000
_cell.length_c   1.000
_cell.angle_alpha   90.00
_cell.angle_beta   90.00
_cell.angle_gamma   90.00
#
_symmetry.space_group_name_H-M   'P 1'
#
loop_
_entity.id
_entity.type
_entity.pdbx_description
1 polymer ?
#
loop_
_entity_poly.entity_id
_entity_poly.type
_entity_poly.pdbx_seq_one_letter_code
_entity_poly.pdbx_strand_id
1 'polypeptide(L)'
;MSGFQQFVTDVTTRLSAMSKGELFVVGDGLDRDSLWLTFLDSFPAGSNLRFRERSEYDCSTCRVFVKHFGNVVEIHDGQVRTLWSGVSTSDPVFSVVATAMDEFVGTLPLSGIFRSTEAQYGAKTTRTLRDGQVEVWHHLHGRVEKRHRTGDVGAARGDFDAAVQVFQRGLAELSRPALDTVVDLIDDNALYRGTEHRRAVTEFRSLQNRWTQATDREAFVFANALNPVARFRNTVLGTLVQDLSAGVDLEQAVRSFETKVAPQNYQRPTALITPAMVKAAMKTIDELGIEESLQRRFARLSDVSVNNVLWVDNDTQSRMKDGIEGLLMRAATTGSAGSRRDAKPEQVPVVTFMKDVLPGAAAIDLWVATSHEPNFVSLTTGRNPTAPRLFTWDNDFAWSYGGNVTDSIKEKVKRAGGNVTGKLRVSLSWFNHDDLDLHVFEPDGTHIWYQEKRDKLDVDMNAHGPFSREPVENVTWAHQVADGEYRIEVNQYRKRDSSPIGFMIETESDGKVEHYRYERAVGHKQTVEVGRMTVAGGVITAFRPGKDIQPGNASKDLWGITTEQFVPVSTLMYSPNHFDDNEIGNRHYFFMLKGCVNDQPTRGIYNEFLRRDLQPHRKVFEVLGDRSKCEPSPDQLSGLGFSSTVRNSVVAKVTTTGGRRRLLSIQF
;
A
#
# COMPACT_ATOMS: atom_id res chain seq x y z
N MET A 1 -28.87 -51.05 -31.08
CA MET A 1 -29.02 -50.28 -29.82
C MET A 1 -27.88 -50.45 -28.82
N SER A 2 -27.12 -51.56 -28.78
CA SER A 2 -25.99 -51.72 -27.83
C SER A 2 -24.85 -50.71 -28.05
N GLY A 3 -24.52 -50.36 -29.30
CA GLY A 3 -23.48 -49.39 -29.62
C GLY A 3 -23.75 -47.98 -29.08
N PHE A 4 -24.98 -47.48 -29.20
CA PHE A 4 -25.32 -46.14 -28.68
C PHE A 4 -25.30 -46.10 -27.15
N GLN A 5 -25.75 -47.17 -26.49
CA GLN A 5 -25.68 -47.24 -25.03
C GLN A 5 -24.23 -47.24 -24.52
N GLN A 6 -23.33 -47.92 -25.23
CA GLN A 6 -21.90 -47.86 -24.93
C GLN A 6 -21.34 -46.45 -25.19
N PHE A 7 -21.68 -45.83 -26.32
CA PHE A 7 -21.29 -44.45 -26.62
C PHE A 7 -21.72 -43.46 -25.54
N VAL A 8 -22.98 -43.53 -25.08
CA VAL A 8 -23.46 -42.73 -23.94
C VAL A 8 -22.61 -42.98 -22.70
N THR A 9 -22.28 -44.23 -22.40
CA THR A 9 -21.46 -44.59 -21.23
C THR A 9 -20.04 -44.02 -21.33
N ASP A 10 -19.43 -44.08 -22.51
CA ASP A 10 -18.09 -43.56 -22.76
C ASP A 10 -18.06 -42.03 -22.64
N VAL A 11 -19.03 -41.33 -23.24
CA VAL A 11 -19.17 -39.86 -23.14
C VAL A 11 -19.39 -39.43 -21.68
N THR A 12 -20.31 -40.07 -20.95
CA THR A 12 -20.57 -39.73 -19.54
C THR A 12 -19.36 -40.04 -18.66
N THR A 13 -18.62 -41.11 -18.94
CA THR A 13 -17.38 -41.46 -18.23
C THR A 13 -16.30 -40.41 -18.47
N ARG A 14 -16.13 -39.98 -19.73
CA ARG A 14 -15.19 -38.92 -20.10
C ARG A 14 -15.54 -37.59 -19.43
N LEU A 15 -16.81 -37.17 -19.49
CA LEU A 15 -17.29 -35.97 -18.81
C LEU A 15 -17.02 -36.02 -17.30
N SER A 16 -17.29 -37.16 -16.67
CA SER A 16 -17.08 -37.35 -15.23
C SER A 16 -15.59 -37.30 -14.87
N ALA A 17 -14.72 -37.84 -15.73
CA ALA A 17 -13.28 -37.76 -15.55
C ALA A 17 -12.78 -36.32 -15.65
N MET A 18 -13.18 -35.58 -16.70
CA MET A 18 -12.82 -34.17 -16.90
C MET A 18 -13.33 -33.28 -15.76
N SER A 19 -14.54 -33.56 -15.26
CA SER A 19 -15.18 -32.78 -14.20
C SER A 19 -14.46 -32.88 -12.84
N LYS A 20 -13.49 -33.79 -12.69
CA LYS A 20 -12.57 -33.80 -11.54
C LYS A 20 -11.62 -32.60 -11.55
N GLY A 21 -11.38 -32.00 -12.71
CA GLY A 21 -10.64 -30.75 -12.91
C GLY A 21 -11.56 -29.54 -13.07
N GLU A 22 -10.97 -28.43 -13.50
CA GLU A 22 -11.72 -27.26 -13.96
C GLU A 22 -12.15 -27.44 -15.42
N LEU A 23 -13.34 -26.94 -15.77
CA LEU A 23 -13.90 -27.07 -17.11
C LEU A 23 -14.05 -25.71 -17.79
N PHE A 24 -13.82 -25.68 -19.09
CA PHE A 24 -13.89 -24.49 -19.93
C PHE A 24 -14.84 -24.71 -21.10
N VAL A 25 -15.17 -23.62 -21.79
CA VAL A 25 -15.97 -23.64 -23.01
C VAL A 25 -15.19 -22.98 -24.14
N VAL A 26 -15.41 -23.49 -25.36
CA VAL A 26 -14.85 -22.94 -26.60
C VAL A 26 -15.94 -22.35 -27.49
N GLY A 27 -15.57 -21.42 -28.37
CA GLY A 27 -16.46 -20.77 -29.32
C GLY A 27 -17.29 -19.67 -28.67
N ASP A 28 -16.70 -18.48 -28.55
CA ASP A 28 -17.44 -17.28 -28.14
C ASP A 28 -18.52 -16.95 -29.19
N GLY A 29 -19.74 -16.67 -28.72
CA GLY A 29 -20.89 -16.45 -29.60
C GLY A 29 -21.32 -17.66 -30.46
N LEU A 30 -20.80 -18.87 -30.21
CA LEU A 30 -21.13 -20.07 -30.98
C LEU A 30 -22.65 -20.35 -30.97
N ASP A 31 -23.25 -20.47 -32.15
CA ASP A 31 -24.59 -20.99 -32.30
C ASP A 31 -24.62 -22.46 -31.84
N ARG A 32 -25.29 -22.72 -30.73
CA ARG A 32 -25.37 -24.06 -30.13
C ARG A 32 -26.10 -25.07 -31.02
N ASP A 33 -26.86 -24.62 -32.01
CA ASP A 33 -27.45 -25.52 -33.00
C ASP A 33 -26.42 -26.08 -33.99
N SER A 34 -25.32 -25.38 -34.27
CA SER A 34 -24.23 -25.92 -35.08
C SER A 34 -23.56 -27.16 -34.47
N LEU A 35 -23.44 -27.22 -33.13
CA LEU A 35 -22.95 -28.42 -32.42
C LEU A 35 -23.88 -29.63 -32.65
N TRP A 36 -25.19 -29.38 -32.65
CA TRP A 36 -26.19 -30.43 -32.86
C TRP A 36 -26.22 -30.91 -34.31
N LEU A 37 -26.14 -29.98 -35.27
CA LEU A 37 -26.06 -30.32 -36.68
C LEU A 37 -24.81 -31.12 -36.99
N THR A 38 -23.65 -30.68 -36.47
CA THR A 38 -22.39 -31.44 -36.60
C THR A 38 -22.55 -32.86 -36.07
N PHE A 39 -23.13 -33.03 -34.88
CA PHE A 39 -23.39 -34.35 -34.32
C PHE A 39 -24.25 -35.24 -35.23
N LEU A 40 -25.34 -34.69 -35.79
CA LEU A 40 -26.26 -35.44 -36.65
C LEU A 40 -25.69 -35.75 -38.04
N ASP A 41 -24.92 -34.83 -38.61
CA ASP A 41 -24.36 -34.96 -39.97
C ASP A 41 -23.12 -35.85 -40.02
N SER A 42 -22.51 -36.15 -38.86
CA SER A 42 -21.30 -36.98 -38.75
C SER A 42 -21.55 -38.48 -38.82
N PHE A 43 -22.80 -38.92 -38.84
CA PHE A 43 -23.13 -40.34 -38.92
C PHE A 43 -22.77 -40.91 -40.30
N PRO A 44 -22.01 -42.02 -40.39
CA PRO A 44 -21.74 -42.69 -41.65
C PRO A 44 -23.02 -43.03 -42.43
N ALA A 45 -22.95 -42.99 -43.76
CA ALA A 45 -24.08 -43.31 -44.61
C ALA A 45 -24.70 -44.68 -44.24
N GLY A 46 -26.01 -44.70 -44.02
CA GLY A 46 -26.76 -45.89 -43.63
C GLY A 46 -26.78 -46.22 -42.12
N SER A 47 -26.11 -45.43 -41.27
CA SER A 47 -26.06 -45.68 -39.82
C SER A 47 -27.06 -44.88 -38.97
N ASN A 48 -27.63 -43.78 -39.50
CA ASN A 48 -28.66 -42.97 -38.85
C ASN A 48 -29.93 -42.92 -39.72
N LEU A 49 -30.62 -44.06 -39.82
CA LEU A 49 -31.76 -44.21 -40.71
C LEU A 49 -32.99 -43.41 -40.24
N ARG A 50 -33.90 -43.11 -41.16
CA ARG A 50 -35.17 -42.43 -40.84
C ARG A 50 -36.03 -43.31 -39.95
N PHE A 51 -36.34 -42.80 -38.76
CA PHE A 51 -37.29 -43.31 -37.81
C PHE A 51 -38.53 -42.40 -37.76
N ARG A 52 -39.62 -42.87 -38.39
CA ARG A 52 -40.85 -42.08 -38.60
C ARG A 52 -40.58 -40.80 -39.41
N GLU A 53 -40.53 -39.65 -38.75
CA GLU A 53 -40.39 -38.34 -39.39
C GLU A 53 -38.94 -37.82 -39.40
N ARG A 54 -38.09 -38.32 -38.51
CA ARG A 54 -36.71 -37.85 -38.30
C ARG A 54 -35.73 -39.02 -38.35
N SER A 55 -34.43 -38.79 -38.27
CA SER A 55 -33.46 -39.88 -38.14
C SER A 55 -33.46 -40.47 -36.72
N GLU A 56 -33.02 -41.72 -36.55
CA GLU A 56 -33.05 -42.46 -35.26
C GLU A 56 -32.38 -41.68 -34.12
N TYR A 57 -31.29 -40.97 -34.40
CA TYR A 57 -30.54 -40.20 -33.40
C TYR A 57 -30.90 -38.70 -33.34
N ASP A 58 -31.88 -38.22 -34.12
CA ASP A 58 -32.42 -36.85 -33.99
C ASP A 58 -33.37 -36.73 -32.79
N CYS A 59 -32.76 -36.75 -31.61
CA CYS A 59 -33.43 -36.78 -30.31
C CYS A 59 -33.35 -35.44 -29.59
N SER A 60 -34.50 -34.92 -29.12
CA SER A 60 -34.57 -33.68 -28.34
C SER A 60 -33.80 -33.76 -27.01
N THR A 61 -33.81 -34.91 -26.32
CA THR A 61 -33.05 -35.11 -25.08
C THR A 61 -31.54 -35.05 -25.33
N CYS A 62 -31.06 -35.72 -26.39
CA CYS A 62 -29.65 -35.67 -26.79
C CYS A 62 -29.23 -34.27 -27.25
N ARG A 63 -30.11 -33.56 -27.98
CA ARG A 63 -29.87 -32.17 -28.39
C ARG A 63 -29.62 -31.25 -27.20
N VAL A 64 -30.40 -31.37 -26.13
CA VAL A 64 -30.17 -30.59 -24.89
C VAL A 64 -28.78 -30.88 -24.34
N PHE A 65 -28.38 -32.15 -24.23
CA PHE A 65 -27.03 -32.50 -23.78
C PHE A 65 -25.94 -31.86 -24.66
N VAL A 66 -26.04 -32.00 -25.99
CA VAL A 66 -25.04 -31.49 -26.94
C VAL A 66 -24.93 -29.96 -26.88
N LYS A 67 -26.06 -29.25 -26.73
CA LYS A 67 -26.03 -27.77 -26.60
C LYS A 67 -25.29 -27.29 -25.36
N HIS A 68 -25.36 -28.02 -24.25
CA HIS A 68 -24.78 -27.61 -22.98
C HIS A 68 -23.37 -28.14 -22.71
N PHE A 69 -23.09 -29.39 -23.09
CA PHE A 69 -21.79 -30.04 -22.88
C PHE A 69 -20.95 -30.19 -24.15
N GLY A 70 -21.53 -30.03 -25.34
CA GLY A 70 -20.86 -30.36 -26.58
C GLY A 70 -19.63 -29.52 -26.90
N ASN A 71 -19.52 -28.31 -26.35
CA ASN A 71 -18.33 -27.46 -26.49
C ASN A 71 -17.51 -27.35 -25.19
N VAL A 72 -17.75 -28.25 -24.23
CA VAL A 72 -17.00 -28.28 -22.98
C VAL A 72 -15.66 -28.96 -23.21
N VAL A 73 -14.62 -28.33 -22.70
CA VAL A 73 -13.24 -28.81 -22.81
C VAL A 73 -12.58 -28.80 -21.43
N GLU A 74 -11.52 -29.59 -21.30
CA GLU A 74 -10.57 -29.48 -20.20
C GLU A 74 -9.24 -28.97 -20.74
N ILE A 75 -8.40 -28.44 -19.85
CA ILE A 75 -7.00 -28.17 -20.16
C ILE A 75 -6.17 -29.17 -19.36
N HIS A 76 -5.54 -30.10 -20.07
CA HIS A 76 -4.75 -31.18 -19.51
C HIS A 76 -3.34 -31.11 -20.06
N ASP A 77 -2.34 -31.09 -19.18
CA ASP A 77 -0.92 -30.92 -19.55
C ASP A 77 -0.65 -29.73 -20.48
N GLY A 78 -1.42 -28.65 -20.29
CA GLY A 78 -1.29 -27.42 -21.08
C GLY A 78 -1.93 -27.48 -22.47
N GLN A 79 -2.69 -28.53 -22.79
CA GLN A 79 -3.41 -28.66 -24.06
C GLN A 79 -4.92 -28.75 -23.83
N VAL A 80 -5.67 -28.15 -24.76
CA VAL A 80 -7.14 -28.27 -24.78
C VAL A 80 -7.52 -29.68 -25.24
N ARG A 81 -8.36 -30.37 -24.46
CA ARG A 81 -8.94 -31.67 -24.83
C ARG A 81 -10.45 -31.59 -24.74
N THR A 82 -11.14 -31.99 -25.80
CA THR A 82 -12.61 -31.93 -25.85
C THR A 82 -13.24 -33.09 -25.08
N LEU A 83 -14.54 -32.97 -24.84
CA LEU A 83 -15.40 -34.05 -24.36
C LEU A 83 -15.41 -35.28 -25.28
N TRP A 84 -15.15 -35.11 -26.57
CA TRP A 84 -15.31 -36.13 -27.60
C TRP A 84 -14.01 -36.90 -27.88
N SER A 85 -12.87 -36.37 -27.44
CA SER A 85 -11.55 -36.95 -27.70
C SER A 85 -11.41 -38.37 -27.13
N GLY A 86 -11.13 -39.32 -28.02
CA GLY A 86 -10.90 -40.74 -27.67
C GLY A 86 -12.14 -41.49 -27.19
N VAL A 87 -13.35 -41.00 -27.49
CA VAL A 87 -14.62 -41.66 -27.13
C VAL A 87 -14.95 -42.77 -28.14
N SER A 88 -15.36 -43.93 -27.63
CA SER A 88 -15.85 -45.09 -28.41
C SER A 88 -14.97 -45.49 -29.58
N THR A 89 -13.64 -45.48 -29.39
CA THR A 89 -12.63 -45.73 -30.43
C THR A 89 -12.74 -47.10 -31.12
N SER A 90 -13.42 -48.07 -30.51
CA SER A 90 -13.65 -49.40 -31.08
C SER A 90 -14.99 -49.56 -31.80
N ASP A 91 -15.89 -48.56 -31.78
CA ASP A 91 -17.20 -48.63 -32.43
C ASP A 91 -17.15 -47.99 -33.83
N PRO A 92 -17.51 -48.71 -34.91
CA PRO A 92 -17.32 -48.24 -36.29
C PRO A 92 -18.24 -47.08 -36.71
N VAL A 93 -19.30 -46.79 -35.95
CA VAL A 93 -20.24 -45.69 -36.22
C VAL A 93 -19.94 -44.52 -35.29
N PHE A 94 -19.89 -44.77 -33.99
CA PHE A 94 -19.79 -43.71 -33.00
C PHE A 94 -18.38 -43.15 -32.85
N SER A 95 -17.33 -43.89 -33.25
CA SER A 95 -15.98 -43.31 -33.35
C SER A 95 -15.91 -42.21 -34.40
N VAL A 96 -16.67 -42.31 -35.50
CA VAL A 96 -16.73 -41.30 -36.56
C VAL A 96 -17.43 -40.05 -36.05
N VAL A 97 -18.57 -40.22 -35.38
CA VAL A 97 -19.32 -39.11 -34.75
C VAL A 97 -18.48 -38.40 -33.69
N ALA A 98 -17.80 -39.16 -32.81
CA ALA A 98 -16.92 -38.60 -31.79
C ALA A 98 -15.75 -37.83 -32.41
N THR A 99 -15.08 -38.39 -33.41
CA THR A 99 -13.95 -37.75 -34.09
C THR A 99 -14.37 -36.43 -34.75
N ALA A 100 -15.49 -36.42 -35.47
CA ALA A 100 -15.97 -35.20 -36.12
C ALA A 100 -16.34 -34.10 -35.11
N MET A 101 -16.94 -34.47 -33.97
CA MET A 101 -17.20 -33.53 -32.88
C MET A 101 -15.91 -33.05 -32.22
N ASP A 102 -14.91 -33.92 -32.02
CA ASP A 102 -13.59 -33.56 -31.46
C ASP A 102 -12.87 -32.57 -32.38
N GLU A 103 -12.87 -32.80 -33.69
CA GLU A 103 -12.31 -31.91 -34.70
C GLU A 103 -13.03 -30.56 -34.73
N PHE A 104 -14.36 -30.56 -34.84
CA PHE A 104 -15.14 -29.32 -34.88
C PHE A 104 -14.91 -28.47 -33.62
N VAL A 105 -15.07 -29.07 -32.44
CA VAL A 105 -14.92 -28.37 -31.16
C VAL A 105 -13.47 -27.95 -30.93
N GLY A 106 -12.50 -28.79 -31.31
CA GLY A 106 -11.08 -28.52 -31.15
C GLY A 106 -10.56 -27.35 -31.99
N THR A 107 -11.26 -26.96 -33.06
CA THR A 107 -10.90 -25.77 -33.86
C THR A 107 -11.39 -24.44 -33.26
N LEU A 108 -12.27 -24.49 -32.27
CA LEU A 108 -12.87 -23.29 -31.68
C LEU A 108 -11.95 -22.67 -30.62
N PRO A 109 -11.85 -21.32 -30.54
CA PRO A 109 -11.03 -20.66 -29.55
C PRO A 109 -11.60 -20.82 -28.14
N LEU A 110 -10.73 -20.81 -27.12
CA LEU A 110 -11.17 -20.76 -25.72
C LEU A 110 -11.98 -19.48 -25.48
N SER A 111 -13.11 -19.63 -24.78
CA SER A 111 -14.06 -18.54 -24.59
C SER A 111 -14.23 -18.18 -23.12
N GLY A 112 -14.37 -19.17 -22.23
CA GLY A 112 -14.61 -18.88 -20.83
C GLY A 112 -14.65 -20.12 -19.95
N ILE A 113 -15.00 -19.92 -18.69
CA ILE A 113 -15.17 -21.01 -17.72
C ILE A 113 -16.56 -21.65 -17.83
N PHE A 114 -16.63 -22.98 -17.69
CA PHE A 114 -17.90 -23.69 -17.67
C PHE A 114 -18.56 -23.56 -16.29
N ARG A 115 -19.75 -22.96 -16.26
CA ARG A 115 -20.59 -22.82 -15.07
C ARG A 115 -22.05 -23.03 -15.44
N SER A 116 -22.82 -23.61 -14.53
CA SER A 116 -24.25 -23.88 -14.73
C SER A 116 -25.06 -23.71 -13.45
N THR A 117 -26.34 -23.35 -13.56
CA THR A 117 -27.32 -23.39 -12.47
C THR A 117 -27.92 -24.78 -12.27
N GLU A 118 -27.88 -25.61 -13.31
CA GLU A 118 -28.51 -26.93 -13.33
C GLU A 118 -27.58 -28.00 -12.76
N ALA A 119 -28.17 -29.04 -12.16
CA ALA A 119 -27.40 -30.18 -11.65
C ALA A 119 -27.10 -31.23 -12.72
N GLN A 120 -27.82 -31.22 -13.84
CA GLN A 120 -27.68 -32.20 -14.91
C GLN A 120 -28.32 -31.68 -16.21
N TYR A 121 -27.87 -32.23 -17.34
CA TYR A 121 -28.50 -32.04 -18.64
C TYR A 121 -28.73 -33.40 -19.32
N GLY A 122 -29.84 -33.50 -20.05
CA GLY A 122 -30.32 -34.76 -20.63
C GLY A 122 -30.99 -35.68 -19.60
N ALA A 123 -31.42 -36.86 -20.04
CA ALA A 123 -32.07 -37.86 -19.20
C ALA A 123 -31.56 -39.25 -19.58
N LYS A 124 -31.10 -40.05 -18.60
CA LYS A 124 -30.47 -41.35 -18.87
C LYS A 124 -31.32 -42.28 -19.74
N THR A 125 -32.62 -42.34 -19.46
CA THR A 125 -33.57 -43.11 -20.26
C THR A 125 -34.93 -42.43 -20.33
N THR A 126 -35.63 -42.61 -21.45
CA THR A 126 -37.09 -42.39 -21.53
C THR A 126 -37.79 -43.70 -21.88
N ARG A 127 -39.09 -43.79 -21.62
CA ARG A 127 -39.91 -44.98 -21.91
C ARG A 127 -41.08 -44.58 -22.79
N THR A 128 -41.38 -45.40 -23.79
CA THR A 128 -42.56 -45.23 -24.63
C THR A 128 -43.31 -46.54 -24.70
N LEU A 129 -44.64 -46.49 -24.52
CA LEU A 129 -45.50 -47.65 -24.71
C LEU A 129 -45.85 -47.76 -26.21
N ARG A 130 -45.54 -48.89 -26.83
CA ARG A 130 -45.90 -49.22 -28.21
C ARG A 130 -46.45 -50.63 -28.26
N ASP A 131 -47.66 -50.79 -28.78
CA ASP A 131 -48.31 -52.09 -28.97
C ASP A 131 -48.30 -52.98 -27.72
N GLY A 132 -48.46 -52.37 -26.53
CA GLY A 132 -48.42 -53.07 -25.24
C GLY A 132 -47.01 -53.39 -24.71
N GLN A 133 -45.95 -53.09 -25.46
CA GLN A 133 -44.55 -53.26 -25.05
C GLN A 133 -43.92 -51.92 -24.64
N VAL A 134 -43.13 -51.94 -23.57
CA VAL A 134 -42.38 -50.77 -23.10
C VAL A 134 -41.03 -50.72 -23.82
N GLU A 135 -40.87 -49.77 -24.72
CA GLU A 135 -39.61 -49.46 -25.38
C GLU A 135 -38.81 -48.48 -24.52
N VAL A 136 -37.55 -48.83 -24.22
CA VAL A 136 -36.64 -48.01 -23.41
C VAL A 136 -35.62 -47.36 -24.34
N TRP A 137 -35.58 -46.04 -24.34
CA TRP A 137 -34.63 -45.24 -25.10
C TRP A 137 -33.52 -44.76 -24.19
N HIS A 138 -32.26 -44.95 -24.59
CA HIS A 138 -31.09 -44.42 -23.91
C HIS A 138 -30.71 -43.08 -24.54
N HIS A 139 -30.28 -42.10 -23.73
CA HIS A 139 -29.88 -40.78 -24.25
C HIS A 139 -28.56 -40.30 -23.66
N LEU A 140 -27.92 -39.40 -24.39
CA LEU A 140 -26.82 -38.60 -23.87
C LEU A 140 -27.29 -37.82 -22.63
N HIS A 141 -26.52 -37.91 -21.56
CA HIS A 141 -26.80 -37.25 -20.30
C HIS A 141 -25.50 -37.00 -19.54
N GLY A 142 -25.52 -35.97 -18.70
CA GLY A 142 -24.36 -35.56 -17.92
C GLY A 142 -24.76 -34.86 -16.64
N ARG A 143 -24.03 -35.14 -15.56
CA ARG A 143 -24.14 -34.39 -14.31
C ARG A 143 -23.21 -33.19 -14.34
N VAL A 144 -23.66 -32.08 -13.75
CA VAL A 144 -22.81 -30.94 -13.46
C VAL A 144 -22.28 -31.12 -12.03
N GLU A 145 -20.97 -31.38 -11.91
CA GLU A 145 -20.34 -31.54 -10.60
C GLU A 145 -20.45 -30.28 -9.75
N LYS A 146 -20.49 -30.45 -8.42
CA LYS A 146 -20.79 -29.35 -7.49
C LYS A 146 -19.93 -28.10 -7.70
N ARG A 147 -18.66 -28.28 -8.07
CA ARG A 147 -17.69 -27.21 -8.32
C ARG A 147 -18.01 -26.32 -9.52
N HIS A 148 -18.77 -26.84 -10.47
CA HIS A 148 -19.18 -26.14 -11.70
C HIS A 148 -20.55 -25.49 -11.56
N ARG A 149 -21.21 -25.65 -10.40
CA ARG A 149 -22.53 -25.09 -10.14
C ARG A 149 -22.44 -23.73 -9.45
N THR A 150 -23.24 -22.78 -9.92
CA THR A 150 -23.33 -21.42 -9.36
C THR A 150 -24.78 -20.93 -9.43
N GLY A 151 -25.16 -20.03 -8.54
CA GLY A 151 -26.45 -19.34 -8.59
C GLY A 151 -26.50 -18.23 -9.66
N ASP A 152 -25.33 -17.73 -10.07
CA ASP A 152 -25.19 -16.71 -11.10
C ASP A 152 -24.04 -17.09 -12.05
N VAL A 153 -24.39 -17.51 -13.26
CA VAL A 153 -23.43 -17.91 -14.30
C VAL A 153 -22.77 -16.67 -14.92
N GLY A 154 -23.50 -15.56 -15.04
CA GLY A 154 -23.00 -14.33 -15.64
C GLY A 154 -21.90 -13.71 -14.80
N ALA A 155 -22.13 -13.56 -13.50
CA ALA A 155 -21.13 -13.04 -12.55
C ALA A 155 -19.89 -13.94 -12.49
N ALA A 156 -20.07 -15.26 -12.40
CA ALA A 156 -18.95 -16.21 -12.34
C ALA A 156 -18.07 -16.19 -13.60
N ARG A 157 -18.67 -16.02 -14.78
CA ARG A 157 -17.94 -15.85 -16.04
C ARG A 157 -17.23 -14.50 -16.10
N GLY A 158 -17.93 -13.40 -15.80
CA GLY A 158 -17.34 -12.06 -15.81
C GLY A 158 -16.13 -11.92 -14.87
N ASP A 159 -16.20 -12.51 -13.67
CA ASP A 159 -15.09 -12.51 -12.71
C ASP A 159 -13.87 -13.30 -13.23
N PHE A 160 -14.12 -14.41 -13.92
CA PHE A 160 -13.09 -15.24 -14.53
C PHE A 160 -12.47 -14.54 -15.74
N ASP A 161 -13.28 -13.97 -16.63
CA ASP A 161 -12.82 -13.26 -17.82
C ASP A 161 -11.96 -12.04 -17.44
N ALA A 162 -12.36 -11.31 -16.40
CA ALA A 162 -11.54 -10.23 -15.84
C ALA A 162 -10.20 -10.75 -15.29
N ALA A 163 -10.18 -11.93 -14.65
CA ALA A 163 -8.94 -12.54 -14.19
C ALA A 163 -8.04 -12.98 -15.36
N VAL A 164 -8.61 -13.60 -16.40
CA VAL A 164 -7.89 -13.97 -17.64
C VAL A 164 -7.24 -12.74 -18.27
N GLN A 165 -7.99 -11.65 -18.45
CA GLN A 165 -7.47 -10.41 -19.03
C GLN A 165 -6.32 -9.81 -18.21
N VAL A 166 -6.51 -9.68 -16.90
CA VAL A 166 -5.47 -9.12 -16.01
C VAL A 166 -4.22 -10.01 -16.00
N PHE A 167 -4.41 -11.32 -15.97
CA PHE A 167 -3.31 -12.27 -15.94
C PHE A 167 -2.53 -12.29 -17.25
N GLN A 168 -3.21 -12.35 -18.39
CA GLN A 168 -2.60 -12.27 -19.71
C GLN A 168 -1.80 -11.00 -19.89
N ARG A 169 -2.36 -9.84 -19.51
CA ARG A 169 -1.64 -8.56 -19.54
C ARG A 169 -0.45 -8.57 -18.58
N GLY A 170 -0.61 -9.10 -17.37
CA GLY A 170 0.49 -9.21 -16.42
C GLY A 170 1.65 -10.03 -16.98
N LEU A 171 1.36 -11.18 -17.58
CA LEU A 171 2.35 -12.07 -18.17
C LEU A 171 3.09 -11.43 -19.34
N ALA A 172 2.38 -10.64 -20.16
CA ALA A 172 2.92 -10.00 -21.36
C ALA A 172 3.66 -8.68 -21.09
N GLU A 173 3.16 -7.85 -20.15
CA GLU A 173 3.64 -6.48 -19.94
C GLU A 173 4.67 -6.37 -18.81
N LEU A 174 4.59 -7.22 -17.78
CA LEU A 174 5.56 -7.15 -16.67
C LEU A 174 6.86 -7.82 -17.10
N SER A 175 7.96 -7.08 -17.09
CA SER A 175 9.25 -7.60 -17.53
C SER A 175 9.87 -8.49 -16.46
N ARG A 176 10.55 -9.56 -16.89
CA ARG A 176 11.30 -10.44 -15.99
C ARG A 176 12.39 -9.69 -15.20
N PRO A 177 13.19 -8.79 -15.82
CA PRO A 177 14.14 -7.96 -15.06
C PRO A 177 13.47 -7.16 -13.96
N ALA A 178 12.31 -6.53 -14.20
CA ALA A 178 11.59 -5.79 -13.17
C ALA A 178 11.10 -6.67 -12.01
N LEU A 179 10.61 -7.88 -12.31
CA LEU A 179 10.24 -8.85 -11.28
C LEU A 179 11.44 -9.29 -10.44
N ASP A 180 12.58 -9.53 -11.08
CA ASP A 180 13.82 -9.91 -10.40
C ASP A 180 14.34 -8.76 -9.53
N THR A 181 14.39 -7.53 -10.05
CA THR A 181 14.73 -6.33 -9.26
C THR A 181 13.84 -6.19 -8.03
N VAL A 182 12.52 -6.38 -8.16
CA VAL A 182 11.61 -6.29 -6.99
C VAL A 182 11.87 -7.41 -5.98
N VAL A 183 12.19 -8.63 -6.41
CA VAL A 183 12.59 -9.71 -5.49
C VAL A 183 13.87 -9.36 -4.76
N ASP A 184 14.88 -8.84 -5.46
CA ASP A 184 16.15 -8.42 -4.86
C ASP A 184 15.94 -7.31 -3.83
N LEU A 185 15.13 -6.29 -4.15
CA LEU A 185 14.78 -5.23 -3.21
C LEU A 185 14.04 -5.76 -1.96
N ILE A 186 13.22 -6.80 -2.10
CA ILE A 186 12.55 -7.43 -0.96
C ILE A 186 13.58 -8.19 -0.10
N ASP A 187 14.47 -8.95 -0.74
CA ASP A 187 15.48 -9.76 -0.07
C ASP A 187 16.53 -8.87 0.65
N ASP A 188 16.84 -7.70 0.08
CA ASP A 188 17.71 -6.66 0.67
C ASP A 188 16.98 -5.77 1.71
N ASN A 189 15.69 -6.03 1.97
CA ASN A 189 14.84 -5.25 2.86
C ASN A 189 14.80 -3.75 2.50
N ALA A 190 14.88 -3.44 1.19
CA ALA A 190 14.91 -2.10 0.61
C ALA A 190 13.52 -1.58 0.19
N LEU A 191 12.45 -2.35 0.44
CA LEU A 191 11.05 -1.95 0.19
C LEU A 191 10.24 -1.95 1.48
N TYR A 192 9.57 -0.84 1.77
CA TYR A 192 8.61 -0.76 2.88
C TYR A 192 7.54 -1.86 2.78
N ARG A 193 7.50 -2.75 3.78
CA ARG A 193 6.61 -3.93 3.84
C ARG A 193 6.75 -4.90 2.65
N GLY A 194 7.89 -4.88 1.95
CA GLY A 194 8.12 -5.74 0.78
C GLY A 194 8.05 -7.25 1.08
N THR A 195 8.47 -7.67 2.28
CA THR A 195 8.48 -9.08 2.72
C THR A 195 7.10 -9.73 2.70
N GLU A 196 6.04 -8.98 3.00
CA GLU A 196 4.64 -9.46 2.96
C GLU A 196 4.21 -9.86 1.54
N HIS A 197 4.81 -9.25 0.52
CA HIS A 197 4.48 -9.46 -0.88
C HIS A 197 5.39 -10.46 -1.58
N ARG A 198 6.45 -10.94 -0.91
CA ARG A 198 7.47 -11.84 -1.47
C ARG A 198 6.86 -13.08 -2.14
N ARG A 199 5.90 -13.73 -1.47
CA ARG A 199 5.24 -14.92 -2.02
C ARG A 199 4.52 -14.61 -3.33
N ALA A 200 3.81 -13.48 -3.41
CA ALA A 200 3.02 -13.13 -4.57
C ALA A 200 3.90 -12.86 -5.80
N VAL A 201 4.99 -12.10 -5.64
CA VAL A 201 5.91 -11.79 -6.76
C VAL A 201 6.69 -13.03 -7.21
N THR A 202 7.14 -13.87 -6.28
CA THR A 202 7.88 -15.09 -6.63
C THR A 202 7.00 -16.14 -7.32
N GLU A 203 5.76 -16.32 -6.87
CA GLU A 203 4.78 -17.21 -7.50
C GLU A 203 4.39 -16.70 -8.89
N PHE A 204 4.14 -15.39 -9.04
CA PHE A 204 3.85 -14.78 -10.33
C PHE A 204 5.02 -14.94 -11.32
N ARG A 205 6.26 -14.67 -10.87
CA ARG A 205 7.47 -14.90 -11.67
C ARG A 205 7.59 -16.36 -12.12
N SER A 206 7.29 -17.32 -11.24
CA SER A 206 7.30 -18.73 -11.59
C SER A 206 6.26 -19.08 -12.67
N LEU A 207 5.06 -18.49 -12.59
CA LEU A 207 4.03 -18.67 -13.62
C LEU A 207 4.45 -18.03 -14.94
N GLN A 208 5.07 -16.86 -14.91
CA GLN A 208 5.58 -16.20 -16.12
C GLN A 208 6.61 -17.06 -16.84
N ASN A 209 7.58 -17.63 -16.12
CA ASN A 209 8.58 -18.53 -16.70
C ASN A 209 7.94 -19.74 -17.40
N ARG A 210 6.94 -20.36 -16.76
CA ARG A 210 6.20 -21.50 -17.33
C ARG A 210 5.38 -21.09 -18.55
N TRP A 211 4.76 -19.90 -18.51
CA TRP A 211 4.00 -19.36 -19.64
C TRP A 211 4.88 -19.09 -20.86
N THR A 212 6.09 -18.55 -20.67
CA THR A 212 7.03 -18.31 -21.78
C THR A 212 7.42 -19.61 -22.50
N GLN A 213 7.49 -20.72 -21.76
CA GLN A 213 7.82 -22.06 -22.26
C GLN A 213 6.60 -22.87 -22.71
N ALA A 214 5.37 -22.38 -22.47
CA ALA A 214 4.16 -23.10 -22.82
C ALA A 214 3.98 -23.16 -24.34
N THR A 215 3.66 -24.35 -24.85
CA THR A 215 3.32 -24.57 -26.27
C THR A 215 2.03 -23.84 -26.64
N ASP A 216 1.02 -23.91 -25.76
CA ASP A 216 -0.21 -23.15 -25.87
C ASP A 216 -0.30 -22.13 -24.73
N ARG A 217 0.00 -20.88 -25.08
CA ARG A 217 0.01 -19.76 -24.15
C ARG A 217 -1.39 -19.33 -23.72
N GLU A 218 -2.39 -19.54 -24.55
CA GLU A 218 -3.79 -19.18 -24.24
C GLU A 218 -4.37 -20.18 -23.24
N ALA A 219 -4.22 -21.48 -23.52
CA ALA A 219 -4.62 -22.53 -22.58
C ALA A 219 -3.91 -22.39 -21.23
N PHE A 220 -2.63 -21.99 -21.22
CA PHE A 220 -1.91 -21.72 -19.99
C PHE A 220 -2.56 -20.61 -19.15
N VAL A 221 -2.99 -19.50 -19.78
CA VAL A 221 -3.66 -18.40 -19.07
C VAL A 221 -4.96 -18.90 -18.44
N PHE A 222 -5.82 -19.57 -19.21
CA PHE A 222 -7.10 -20.08 -18.73
C PHE A 222 -6.93 -21.08 -17.58
N ALA A 223 -5.99 -22.02 -17.69
CA ALA A 223 -5.72 -23.02 -16.66
C ALA A 223 -5.24 -22.42 -15.32
N ASN A 224 -4.64 -21.23 -15.34
CA ASN A 224 -4.07 -20.59 -14.16
C ASN A 224 -4.79 -19.30 -13.74
N ALA A 225 -5.86 -18.89 -14.43
CA ALA A 225 -6.58 -17.64 -14.13
C ALA A 225 -7.29 -17.65 -12.76
N LEU A 226 -7.55 -18.83 -12.19
CA LEU A 226 -8.07 -18.97 -10.82
C LEU A 226 -6.99 -18.92 -9.73
N ASN A 227 -5.70 -18.89 -10.10
CA ASN A 227 -4.63 -18.72 -9.12
C ASN A 227 -4.76 -17.33 -8.45
N PRO A 228 -4.62 -17.20 -7.12
CA PRO A 228 -4.65 -15.92 -6.43
C PRO A 228 -3.73 -14.84 -7.02
N VAL A 229 -2.58 -15.21 -7.56
CA VAL A 229 -1.63 -14.27 -8.18
C VAL A 229 -1.95 -13.92 -9.63
N ALA A 230 -3.00 -14.48 -10.24
CA ALA A 230 -3.45 -14.11 -11.58
C ALA A 230 -3.77 -12.60 -11.67
N ARG A 231 -4.20 -11.99 -10.56
CA ARG A 231 -4.47 -10.55 -10.45
C ARG A 231 -3.28 -9.72 -9.94
N PHE A 232 -2.07 -10.30 -9.88
CA PHE A 232 -0.86 -9.67 -9.34
C PHE A 232 -0.60 -8.28 -9.94
N ARG A 233 -0.78 -8.12 -11.26
CA ARG A 233 -0.61 -6.85 -11.97
C ARG A 233 -1.36 -5.69 -11.30
N ASN A 234 -2.55 -5.93 -10.75
CA ASN A 234 -3.39 -4.88 -10.15
C ASN A 234 -3.11 -4.64 -8.65
N THR A 235 -2.18 -5.37 -8.06
CA THR A 235 -1.77 -5.15 -6.66
C THR A 235 -0.85 -3.93 -6.56
N VAL A 236 -0.69 -3.38 -5.35
CA VAL A 236 0.22 -2.24 -5.13
C VAL A 236 1.65 -2.60 -5.53
N LEU A 237 2.14 -3.79 -5.17
CA LEU A 237 3.44 -4.29 -5.65
C LEU A 237 3.44 -4.54 -7.17
N GLY A 238 2.32 -4.99 -7.74
CA GLY A 238 2.15 -5.07 -9.18
C GLY A 238 2.29 -3.73 -9.89
N THR A 239 1.91 -2.61 -9.26
CA THR A 239 2.15 -1.27 -9.82
C THR A 239 3.63 -0.87 -9.80
N LEU A 240 4.40 -1.28 -8.78
CA LEU A 240 5.86 -1.10 -8.77
C LEU A 240 6.51 -1.82 -9.94
N VAL A 241 6.12 -3.09 -10.17
CA VAL A 241 6.65 -3.87 -11.29
C VAL A 241 6.22 -3.27 -12.64
N GLN A 242 5.00 -2.73 -12.75
CA GLN A 242 4.57 -2.00 -13.95
C GLN A 242 5.45 -0.78 -14.23
N ASP A 243 5.70 0.06 -13.22
CA ASP A 243 6.54 1.27 -13.35
C ASP A 243 7.94 0.88 -13.84
N LEU A 244 8.58 -0.11 -13.19
CA LEU A 244 9.90 -0.61 -13.60
C LEU A 244 9.89 -1.24 -15.01
N SER A 245 8.83 -1.96 -15.37
CA SER A 245 8.69 -2.56 -16.71
C SER A 245 8.49 -1.51 -17.80
N ALA A 246 7.91 -0.36 -17.45
CA ALA A 246 7.74 0.79 -18.33
C ALA A 246 9.00 1.66 -18.43
N GLY A 247 10.09 1.31 -17.74
CA GLY A 247 11.35 2.06 -17.75
C GLY A 247 11.34 3.29 -16.84
N VAL A 248 10.42 3.36 -15.87
CA VAL A 248 10.50 4.36 -14.81
C VAL A 248 11.75 4.10 -13.97
N ASP A 249 12.45 5.16 -13.60
CA ASP A 249 13.63 5.09 -12.75
C ASP A 249 13.32 4.33 -11.43
N LEU A 250 14.29 3.52 -10.98
CA LEU A 250 14.14 2.65 -9.83
C LEU A 250 13.75 3.41 -8.56
N GLU A 251 14.43 4.52 -8.27
CA GLU A 251 14.13 5.29 -7.08
C GLU A 251 12.74 5.95 -7.18
N GLN A 252 12.39 6.46 -8.36
CA GLN A 252 11.06 7.03 -8.59
C GLN A 252 9.95 5.98 -8.44
N ALA A 253 10.14 4.78 -8.97
CA ALA A 253 9.19 3.67 -8.88
C ALA A 253 9.03 3.19 -7.43
N VAL A 254 10.14 3.05 -6.69
CA VAL A 254 10.14 2.71 -5.26
C VAL A 254 9.44 3.80 -4.45
N ARG A 255 9.73 5.08 -4.66
CA ARG A 255 9.05 6.19 -3.96
C ARG A 255 7.55 6.23 -4.27
N SER A 256 7.15 5.97 -5.52
CA SER A 256 5.74 5.84 -5.93
C SER A 256 5.05 4.69 -5.18
N PHE A 257 5.71 3.53 -5.10
CA PHE A 257 5.24 2.39 -4.31
C PHE A 257 5.11 2.74 -2.83
N GLU A 258 6.18 3.26 -2.22
CA GLU A 258 6.24 3.65 -0.81
C GLU A 258 5.20 4.72 -0.47
N THR A 259 4.96 5.68 -1.37
CA THR A 259 3.88 6.65 -1.23
C THR A 259 2.50 5.96 -1.19
N LYS A 260 2.27 4.95 -2.03
CA LYS A 260 1.00 4.19 -2.03
C LYS A 260 0.84 3.30 -0.79
N VAL A 261 1.93 2.81 -0.20
CA VAL A 261 1.90 1.93 0.99
C VAL A 261 2.14 2.65 2.32
N ALA A 262 2.61 3.90 2.29
CA ALA A 262 2.86 4.70 3.48
C ALA A 262 1.55 5.00 4.21
N PRO A 263 1.50 4.79 5.55
CA PRO A 263 0.28 5.00 6.33
C PRO A 263 -0.23 6.44 6.28
N GLN A 264 0.64 7.41 5.98
CA GLN A 264 0.31 8.85 5.89
C GLN A 264 -0.36 9.25 4.56
N ASN A 265 -0.05 8.56 3.46
CA ASN A 265 -0.49 8.92 2.10
C ASN A 265 -1.70 8.11 1.61
N TYR A 266 -2.13 7.14 2.41
CA TYR A 266 -3.42 6.51 2.23
C TYR A 266 -4.50 7.48 2.75
N GLN A 267 -4.71 8.60 2.04
CA GLN A 267 -5.92 9.42 2.20
C GLN A 267 -7.09 8.52 1.83
N ARG A 268 -7.64 7.85 2.85
CA ARG A 268 -8.72 6.89 2.74
C ARG A 268 -9.93 7.64 2.18
N PRO A 269 -10.42 7.37 0.96
CA PRO A 269 -11.78 7.74 0.64
C PRO A 269 -12.67 7.08 1.71
N THR A 270 -13.52 7.87 2.34
CA THR A 270 -14.40 7.43 3.43
C THR A 270 -15.11 6.16 2.95
N ALA A 271 -14.82 5.02 3.59
CA ALA A 271 -15.33 3.74 3.10
C ALA A 271 -16.87 3.80 3.01
N LEU A 272 -17.42 3.61 1.81
CA LEU A 272 -18.87 3.54 1.63
C LEU A 272 -19.39 2.28 2.36
N ILE A 273 -20.18 2.48 3.41
CA ILE A 273 -20.81 1.43 4.22
C ILE A 273 -22.32 1.40 3.99
N THR A 274 -22.92 0.20 3.94
CA THR A 274 -24.37 0.03 3.80
C THR A 274 -25.04 -0.21 5.15
N PRO A 275 -26.36 0.05 5.31
CA PRO A 275 -27.08 -0.23 6.56
C PRO A 275 -26.98 -1.68 7.03
N ALA A 276 -26.94 -2.64 6.09
CA ALA A 276 -26.78 -4.06 6.40
C ALA A 276 -25.42 -4.37 7.03
N MET A 277 -24.35 -3.72 6.55
CA MET A 277 -23.00 -3.86 7.13
C MET A 277 -22.94 -3.28 8.54
N VAL A 278 -23.59 -2.14 8.78
CA VAL A 278 -23.69 -1.54 10.12
C VAL A 278 -24.42 -2.47 11.08
N LYS A 279 -25.57 -3.02 10.68
CA LYS A 279 -26.33 -3.96 11.51
C LYS A 279 -25.53 -5.20 11.88
N ALA A 280 -24.78 -5.78 10.92
CA ALA A 280 -23.94 -6.94 11.18
C ALA A 280 -22.75 -6.63 12.11
N ALA A 281 -22.16 -5.44 11.98
CA ALA A 281 -21.07 -4.99 12.86
C ALA A 281 -21.58 -4.72 14.28
N MET A 282 -22.71 -4.02 14.45
CA MET A 282 -23.32 -3.77 15.76
C MET A 282 -23.68 -5.07 16.47
N LYS A 283 -24.29 -6.02 15.76
CA LYS A 283 -24.57 -7.35 16.32
C LYS A 283 -23.31 -8.02 16.88
N THR A 284 -22.19 -7.96 16.14
CA THR A 284 -20.91 -8.53 16.57
C THR A 284 -20.31 -7.76 17.76
N ILE A 285 -20.45 -6.43 17.77
CA ILE A 285 -20.05 -5.58 18.91
C ILE A 285 -20.80 -5.98 20.19
N ASP A 286 -22.11 -6.18 20.08
CA ASP A 286 -22.98 -6.57 21.19
C ASP A 286 -22.65 -7.98 21.70
N GLU A 287 -22.52 -8.95 20.79
CA GLU A 287 -22.18 -10.34 21.11
C GLU A 287 -20.82 -10.47 21.81
N LEU A 288 -19.88 -9.59 21.48
CA LEU A 288 -18.55 -9.57 22.07
C LEU A 288 -18.43 -8.65 23.29
N GLY A 289 -19.46 -7.83 23.58
CA GLY A 289 -19.45 -6.86 24.67
C GLY A 289 -18.40 -5.76 24.53
N ILE A 290 -18.01 -5.38 23.30
CA ILE A 290 -16.88 -4.46 23.04
C ILE A 290 -17.32 -3.00 22.76
N GLU A 291 -18.60 -2.65 22.97
CA GLU A 291 -19.11 -1.31 22.69
C GLU A 291 -18.33 -0.23 23.47
N GLU A 292 -18.12 -0.46 24.76
CA GLU A 292 -17.34 0.42 25.63
C GLU A 292 -15.86 0.53 25.21
N SER A 293 -15.32 -0.49 24.55
CA SER A 293 -13.94 -0.51 24.03
C SER A 293 -13.74 0.43 22.83
N LEU A 294 -14.82 0.85 22.18
CA LEU A 294 -14.78 1.78 21.04
C LEU A 294 -14.59 3.23 21.50
N GLN A 295 -14.91 3.54 22.75
CA GLN A 295 -14.75 4.87 23.31
C GLN A 295 -13.30 5.07 23.73
N ARG A 296 -12.55 5.90 23.00
CA ARG A 296 -11.12 6.09 23.21
C ARG A 296 -10.79 7.51 23.67
N ARG A 297 -9.60 7.68 24.24
CA ARG A 297 -9.02 8.96 24.66
C ARG A 297 -7.50 8.94 24.50
N PHE A 298 -6.86 10.10 24.58
CA PHE A 298 -5.41 10.16 24.76
C PHE A 298 -5.01 9.40 26.03
N ALA A 299 -3.93 8.63 25.92
CA ALA A 299 -3.30 7.97 27.06
C ALA A 299 -2.62 9.03 27.92
N ARG A 300 -2.64 8.81 29.23
CA ARG A 300 -1.97 9.62 30.25
C ARG A 300 -0.82 8.82 30.81
N LEU A 301 0.12 9.52 31.41
CA LEU A 301 1.26 8.87 32.08
C LEU A 301 0.80 7.91 33.20
N SER A 302 -0.30 8.22 33.89
CA SER A 302 -0.88 7.37 34.94
C SER A 302 -1.54 6.09 34.42
N ASP A 303 -1.76 5.98 33.10
CA ASP A 303 -2.26 4.75 32.50
C ASP A 303 -1.15 3.72 32.26
N VAL A 304 0.10 4.18 32.10
CA VAL A 304 1.26 3.35 31.73
C VAL A 304 1.96 2.83 32.99
N SER A 305 2.21 1.51 33.03
CA SER A 305 3.00 0.87 34.09
C SER A 305 4.49 1.11 33.90
N VAL A 306 5.24 1.18 35.00
CA VAL A 306 6.71 1.29 34.97
C VAL A 306 7.36 0.10 34.25
N ASN A 307 6.72 -1.08 34.22
CA ASN A 307 7.24 -2.25 33.50
C ASN A 307 7.16 -2.11 31.97
N ASN A 308 6.33 -1.19 31.46
CA ASN A 308 6.13 -0.96 30.04
C ASN A 308 7.00 0.19 29.49
N VAL A 309 7.89 0.75 30.30
CA VAL A 309 8.83 1.79 29.88
C VAL A 309 10.27 1.33 30.04
N LEU A 310 11.10 1.77 29.09
CA LEU A 310 12.52 1.44 29.01
C LEU A 310 13.35 2.42 29.85
N TRP A 311 12.83 3.64 30.01
CA TRP A 311 13.41 4.68 30.86
C TRP A 311 12.33 5.69 31.27
N VAL A 312 12.47 6.25 32.47
CA VAL A 312 11.62 7.33 32.98
C VAL A 312 12.44 8.33 33.77
N ASP A 313 12.15 9.61 33.54
CA ASP A 313 12.71 10.72 34.29
C ASP A 313 12.27 10.67 35.76
N ASN A 314 13.15 11.10 36.68
CA ASN A 314 12.90 11.00 38.12
C ASN A 314 11.63 11.73 38.57
N ASP A 315 11.34 12.90 38.00
CA ASP A 315 10.16 13.71 38.34
C ASP A 315 8.86 13.10 37.77
N THR A 316 9.01 12.19 36.81
CA THR A 316 7.92 11.60 36.03
C THR A 316 7.49 10.25 36.62
N GLN A 317 8.42 9.52 37.24
CA GLN A 317 8.23 8.16 37.74
C GLN A 317 7.07 8.02 38.76
N SER A 318 6.88 8.99 39.66
CA SER A 318 5.82 8.95 40.70
C SER A 318 4.40 9.08 40.14
N ARG A 319 4.26 9.54 38.90
CA ARG A 319 2.98 9.74 38.21
C ARG A 319 2.53 8.52 37.40
N MET A 320 3.37 7.50 37.28
CA MET A 320 3.08 6.25 36.57
C MET A 320 2.33 5.26 37.45
N LYS A 321 1.65 4.29 36.81
CA LYS A 321 1.02 3.17 37.51
C LYS A 321 2.11 2.34 38.20
N ASP A 322 1.93 2.07 39.50
CA ASP A 322 2.88 1.35 40.38
C ASP A 322 4.20 2.10 40.70
N GLY A 323 4.27 3.41 40.43
CA GLY A 323 5.50 4.21 40.51
C GLY A 323 6.17 4.34 41.89
N ILE A 324 5.46 4.08 42.99
CA ILE A 324 5.99 4.21 44.37
C ILE A 324 7.00 3.10 44.69
N GLU A 325 6.79 1.87 44.18
CA GLU A 325 7.67 0.73 44.44
C GLU A 325 9.04 0.91 43.77
N GLY A 326 9.08 1.43 42.55
CA GLY A 326 10.32 1.74 41.82
C GLY A 326 11.10 2.95 42.37
N LEU A 327 10.45 3.84 43.11
CA LEU A 327 11.06 5.04 43.71
C LEU A 327 11.93 4.69 44.93
N LEU A 328 11.56 3.64 45.67
CA LEU A 328 12.28 3.13 46.84
C LEU A 328 13.59 2.41 46.47
N MET A 329 13.68 1.82 45.27
CA MET A 329 14.87 1.09 44.80
C MET A 329 16.01 2.00 44.31
N ARG A 330 15.72 3.26 43.92
CA ARG A 330 16.71 4.21 43.35
C ARG A 330 17.41 5.10 44.38
N ALA A 331 16.95 5.12 45.63
CA ALA A 331 17.52 5.95 46.69
C ALA A 331 18.96 5.55 47.14
N ALA A 332 19.59 4.56 46.50
CA ALA A 332 20.81 3.91 46.99
C ALA A 332 22.14 4.35 46.37
N THR A 333 22.21 5.30 45.43
CA THR A 333 23.53 5.69 44.84
C THR A 333 23.58 7.12 44.30
N THR A 334 24.48 7.94 44.84
CA THR A 334 24.88 9.26 44.31
C THR A 334 26.41 9.41 44.27
N GLY A 335 26.93 10.13 43.27
CA GLY A 335 28.36 10.47 43.11
C GLY A 335 28.60 11.57 42.07
N SER A 336 29.57 12.46 42.34
CA SER A 336 29.71 13.84 41.86
C SER A 336 30.43 14.08 40.51
N ALA A 337 30.37 15.34 40.06
CA ALA A 337 30.46 15.90 38.70
C ALA A 337 31.85 16.16 38.05
N GLY A 338 31.82 16.41 36.73
CA GLY A 338 32.83 17.15 35.95
C GLY A 338 32.35 17.51 34.54
N SER A 339 32.53 18.77 34.10
CA SER A 339 32.03 19.32 32.83
C SER A 339 33.11 19.43 31.74
N ARG A 340 32.74 19.26 30.45
CA ARG A 340 33.44 19.79 29.26
C ARG A 340 32.48 19.92 28.07
N ARG A 341 32.78 20.89 27.20
CA ARG A 341 31.98 21.44 26.09
C ARG A 341 31.82 20.50 24.88
N ASP A 342 30.80 20.83 24.10
CA ASP A 342 30.18 20.14 22.97
C ASP A 342 31.16 19.66 21.89
N ALA A 343 31.16 18.34 21.68
CA ALA A 343 31.74 17.67 20.52
C ALA A 343 30.64 17.41 19.47
N LYS A 344 31.03 17.15 18.22
CA LYS A 344 30.11 16.63 17.20
C LYS A 344 29.39 15.38 17.73
N PRO A 345 28.08 15.19 17.44
CA PRO A 345 27.34 14.04 17.94
C PRO A 345 28.01 12.72 17.54
N GLU A 346 28.23 11.84 18.50
CA GLU A 346 28.70 10.47 18.25
C GLU A 346 27.53 9.67 17.66
N GLN A 347 27.73 9.04 16.49
CA GLN A 347 26.68 8.18 15.89
C GLN A 347 26.61 6.85 16.64
N VAL A 348 25.41 6.48 17.10
CA VAL A 348 25.19 5.27 17.89
C VAL A 348 23.94 4.55 17.38
N PRO A 349 24.03 3.27 16.97
CA PRO A 349 22.84 2.47 16.65
C PRO A 349 21.90 2.37 17.85
N VAL A 350 20.57 2.37 17.62
CA VAL A 350 19.58 2.34 18.70
C VAL A 350 19.78 1.15 19.63
N VAL A 351 20.13 -0.04 19.10
CA VAL A 351 20.42 -1.23 19.92
C VAL A 351 21.57 -0.98 20.90
N THR A 352 22.65 -0.33 20.44
CA THR A 352 23.79 0.06 21.28
C THR A 352 23.38 1.13 22.29
N PHE A 353 22.56 2.10 21.89
CA PHE A 353 22.02 3.11 22.80
C PHE A 353 21.21 2.46 23.93
N MET A 354 20.30 1.53 23.59
CA MET A 354 19.46 0.82 24.55
C MET A 354 20.26 -0.01 25.54
N LYS A 355 21.31 -0.69 25.07
CA LYS A 355 22.11 -1.60 25.89
C LYS A 355 23.16 -0.88 26.73
N ASP A 356 23.88 0.07 26.14
CA ASP A 356 25.14 0.58 26.70
C ASP A 356 25.01 2.01 27.25
N VAL A 357 23.99 2.76 26.84
CA VAL A 357 23.80 4.17 27.23
C VAL A 357 22.61 4.35 28.15
N LEU A 358 21.44 3.83 27.76
CA LEU A 358 20.17 4.04 28.44
C LEU A 358 20.18 3.64 29.93
N PRO A 359 20.79 2.49 30.35
CA PRO A 359 20.79 2.08 31.75
C PRO A 359 21.50 3.07 32.69
N GLY A 360 22.45 3.85 32.18
CA GLY A 360 23.19 4.85 32.94
C GLY A 360 22.64 6.28 32.82
N ALA A 361 21.53 6.48 32.09
CA ALA A 361 20.97 7.80 31.81
C ALA A 361 20.15 8.34 33.01
N ALA A 362 20.52 9.53 33.49
CA ALA A 362 19.76 10.29 34.49
C ALA A 362 18.82 11.32 33.86
N ALA A 363 19.18 11.90 32.70
CA ALA A 363 18.32 12.77 31.92
C ALA A 363 18.61 12.61 30.42
N ILE A 364 17.56 12.75 29.61
CA ILE A 364 17.64 12.70 28.15
C ILE A 364 16.91 13.92 27.61
N ASP A 365 17.58 14.73 26.79
CA ASP A 365 16.94 15.77 25.98
C ASP A 365 17.09 15.40 24.49
N LEU A 366 16.02 15.51 23.71
CA LEU A 366 16.04 15.27 22.26
C LEU A 366 16.08 16.58 21.48
N TRP A 367 16.93 16.65 20.46
CA TRP A 367 16.85 17.71 19.46
C TRP A 367 15.63 17.48 18.57
N VAL A 368 14.63 18.34 18.71
CA VAL A 368 13.40 18.26 17.91
C VAL A 368 13.56 19.19 16.71
N ALA A 369 14.09 18.68 15.61
CA ALA A 369 14.14 19.42 14.34
C ALA A 369 12.73 19.54 13.72
N THR A 370 12.51 20.58 12.91
CA THR A 370 11.27 20.74 12.12
C THR A 370 11.07 19.56 11.17
N SER A 371 12.15 18.93 10.70
CA SER A 371 12.08 17.71 9.88
C SER A 371 11.51 16.48 10.62
N HIS A 372 11.40 16.52 11.95
CA HIS A 372 10.77 15.46 12.75
C HIS A 372 9.24 15.60 12.85
N GLU A 373 8.62 16.58 12.19
CA GLU A 373 7.15 16.71 12.10
C GLU A 373 6.40 15.38 11.84
N PRO A 374 6.78 14.54 10.86
CA PRO A 374 6.11 13.25 10.63
C PRO A 374 6.37 12.20 11.71
N ASN A 375 7.34 12.43 12.60
CA ASN A 375 7.68 11.55 13.71
C ASN A 375 6.89 11.89 14.98
N PHE A 376 6.15 13.00 15.04
CA PHE A 376 5.29 13.29 16.19
C PHE A 376 4.26 12.17 16.36
N VAL A 377 4.11 11.68 17.59
CA VAL A 377 3.26 10.53 17.91
C VAL A 377 2.50 10.75 19.21
N SER A 378 1.26 10.29 19.26
CA SER A 378 0.43 10.28 20.47
C SER A 378 -0.04 8.87 20.79
N LEU A 379 -0.08 8.52 22.07
CA LEU A 379 -0.72 7.28 22.53
C LEU A 379 -2.19 7.52 22.85
N THR A 380 -3.01 6.51 22.57
CA THR A 380 -4.43 6.48 22.91
C THR A 380 -4.73 5.21 23.69
N THR A 381 -5.77 5.26 24.52
CA THR A 381 -6.23 4.13 25.33
C THR A 381 -7.76 4.18 25.47
N GLY A 382 -8.37 3.13 26.00
CA GLY A 382 -9.80 3.05 26.23
C GLY A 382 -10.23 4.04 27.31
N ARG A 383 -11.44 4.57 27.18
CA ARG A 383 -12.05 5.37 28.25
C ARG A 383 -12.38 4.51 29.46
N ASN A 384 -12.80 3.28 29.24
CA ASN A 384 -13.15 2.33 30.29
C ASN A 384 -12.05 1.24 30.42
N PRO A 385 -11.24 1.26 31.49
CA PRO A 385 -10.15 0.30 31.70
C PRO A 385 -10.61 -1.15 31.89
N THR A 386 -11.91 -1.37 32.17
CA THR A 386 -12.49 -2.70 32.36
C THR A 386 -13.14 -3.25 31.09
N ALA A 387 -13.18 -2.46 30.01
CA ALA A 387 -13.77 -2.89 28.76
C ALA A 387 -12.94 -4.01 28.11
N PRO A 388 -13.59 -4.96 27.40
CA PRO A 388 -12.86 -6.06 26.77
C PRO A 388 -11.89 -5.57 25.68
N ARG A 389 -10.81 -6.33 25.43
CA ARG A 389 -9.77 -5.90 24.48
C ARG A 389 -10.30 -5.72 23.05
N LEU A 390 -9.84 -4.65 22.41
CA LEU A 390 -10.13 -4.32 21.01
C LEU A 390 -9.03 -4.80 20.05
N PHE A 391 -7.78 -4.81 20.50
CA PHE A 391 -6.61 -5.03 19.66
C PHE A 391 -6.11 -6.49 19.69
N THR A 392 -5.13 -6.76 18.83
CA THR A 392 -4.47 -8.07 18.70
C THR A 392 -3.52 -8.39 19.85
N TRP A 393 -3.02 -7.39 20.56
CA TRP A 393 -2.19 -7.51 21.76
C TRP A 393 -3.03 -7.40 23.04
N ASP A 394 -2.41 -7.72 24.18
CA ASP A 394 -3.11 -7.91 25.46
C ASP A 394 -3.31 -6.64 26.30
N ASN A 395 -2.94 -5.48 25.75
CA ASN A 395 -3.24 -4.17 26.34
C ASN A 395 -4.16 -3.35 25.42
N ASP A 396 -4.75 -2.30 25.99
CA ASP A 396 -5.71 -1.46 25.29
C ASP A 396 -5.05 -0.17 24.76
N PHE A 397 -3.74 -0.12 24.57
CA PHE A 397 -3.09 1.07 24.00
C PHE A 397 -2.97 0.95 22.48
N ALA A 398 -3.15 2.08 21.80
CA ALA A 398 -2.83 2.28 20.39
C ALA A 398 -2.01 3.57 20.23
N TRP A 399 -1.52 3.83 19.03
CA TRP A 399 -0.80 5.06 18.72
C TRP A 399 -1.20 5.62 17.35
N SER A 400 -1.01 6.92 17.19
CA SER A 400 -1.15 7.62 15.91
C SER A 400 0.01 8.57 15.73
N TYR A 401 0.62 8.54 14.55
CA TYR A 401 1.52 9.60 14.13
C TYR A 401 0.74 10.86 13.74
N GLY A 402 1.35 12.03 13.89
CA GLY A 402 0.84 13.33 13.44
C GLY A 402 0.86 13.41 11.91
N GLY A 403 -0.13 14.09 11.33
CA GLY A 403 -0.36 14.01 9.87
C GLY A 403 -1.24 15.08 9.24
N ASN A 404 -1.33 16.28 9.80
CA ASN A 404 -1.75 17.45 9.00
C ASN A 404 -0.50 18.20 8.56
N VAL A 405 -0.02 17.83 7.38
CA VAL A 405 1.17 18.32 6.67
C VAL A 405 1.22 19.85 6.72
N THR A 406 2.20 20.43 7.43
CA THR A 406 2.61 21.79 7.11
C THR A 406 3.60 21.71 5.94
N ASP A 407 3.11 22.04 4.74
CA ASP A 407 3.79 21.80 3.46
C ASP A 407 5.27 22.21 3.47
N SER A 408 6.15 21.27 3.13
CA SER A 408 7.54 21.59 2.79
C SER A 408 7.58 22.61 1.65
N ILE A 409 8.65 23.40 1.52
CA ILE A 409 8.74 24.41 0.45
C ILE A 409 8.59 23.73 -0.91
N LYS A 410 9.18 22.54 -1.10
CA LYS A 410 9.00 21.70 -2.29
C LYS A 410 7.53 21.38 -2.61
N GLU A 411 6.71 21.01 -1.62
CA GLU A 411 5.27 20.75 -1.85
C GLU A 411 4.51 22.04 -2.16
N LYS A 412 4.89 23.18 -1.55
CA LYS A 412 4.33 24.48 -1.93
C LYS A 412 4.64 24.85 -3.38
N VAL A 413 5.89 24.64 -3.83
CA VAL A 413 6.30 24.84 -5.23
C VAL A 413 5.45 23.99 -6.16
N LYS A 414 5.31 22.69 -5.86
CA LYS A 414 4.51 21.76 -6.65
C LYS A 414 3.03 22.16 -6.74
N ARG A 415 2.44 22.58 -5.61
CA ARG A 415 1.06 23.07 -5.54
C ARG A 415 0.86 24.36 -6.34
N ALA A 416 1.88 25.21 -6.40
CA ALA A 416 1.90 26.42 -7.23
C ALA A 416 2.22 26.14 -8.71
N GLY A 417 2.46 24.88 -9.10
CA GLY A 417 2.74 24.47 -10.48
C GLY A 417 4.21 24.50 -10.90
N GLY A 418 5.13 24.72 -9.95
CA GLY A 418 6.57 24.80 -10.20
C GLY A 418 7.24 23.44 -10.37
N ASN A 419 8.37 23.44 -11.06
CA ASN A 419 9.17 22.27 -11.35
C ASN A 419 10.17 21.97 -10.22
N VAL A 420 9.90 20.84 -9.55
CA VAL A 420 10.67 20.31 -8.41
C VAL A 420 11.64 19.18 -8.79
N THR A 421 11.83 18.94 -10.10
CA THR A 421 12.63 17.83 -10.67
C THR A 421 13.92 18.30 -11.34
N GLY A 422 14.28 19.58 -11.21
CA GLY A 422 15.53 20.12 -11.77
C GLY A 422 16.80 19.59 -11.07
N LYS A 423 17.94 19.69 -11.76
CA LYS A 423 19.26 19.29 -11.21
C LYS A 423 19.73 20.19 -10.08
N LEU A 424 19.37 21.47 -10.15
CA LEU A 424 19.58 22.49 -9.13
C LEU A 424 18.27 23.24 -8.94
N ARG A 425 17.93 23.59 -7.70
CA ARG A 425 16.76 24.40 -7.36
C ARG A 425 17.06 25.36 -6.23
N VAL A 426 16.52 26.56 -6.32
CA VAL A 426 16.48 27.56 -5.25
C VAL A 426 15.04 28.03 -5.11
N SER A 427 14.45 27.88 -3.92
CA SER A 427 13.07 28.27 -3.67
C SER A 427 12.96 29.19 -2.47
N LEU A 428 12.15 30.22 -2.59
CA LEU A 428 11.85 31.20 -1.55
C LEU A 428 10.46 30.93 -0.99
N SER A 429 10.27 30.96 0.32
CA SER A 429 8.94 30.89 0.94
C SER A 429 8.82 31.88 2.10
N TRP A 430 7.65 32.49 2.24
CA TRP A 430 7.33 33.43 3.32
C TRP A 430 5.87 33.26 3.80
N PHE A 431 5.45 34.13 4.71
CA PHE A 431 4.34 33.82 5.64
C PHE A 431 3.23 34.89 5.68
N ASN A 432 3.18 35.80 4.70
CA ASN A 432 2.24 36.92 4.64
C ASN A 432 1.94 37.32 3.18
N HIS A 433 1.16 38.38 2.93
CA HIS A 433 0.78 38.80 1.57
C HIS A 433 1.80 39.71 0.88
N ASP A 434 3.02 39.81 1.44
CA ASP A 434 4.08 40.61 0.83
C ASP A 434 4.48 40.05 -0.54
N ASP A 435 5.04 40.94 -1.36
CA ASP A 435 5.76 40.62 -2.59
C ASP A 435 7.24 40.50 -2.23
N LEU A 436 7.74 39.27 -2.21
CA LEU A 436 9.16 38.99 -2.10
C LEU A 436 9.63 38.32 -3.40
N ASP A 437 10.59 38.94 -4.08
CA ASP A 437 11.15 38.43 -5.32
C ASP A 437 12.49 37.73 -5.05
N LEU A 438 12.64 36.53 -5.60
CA LEU A 438 13.87 35.77 -5.65
C LEU A 438 14.73 36.23 -6.82
N HIS A 439 15.94 36.69 -6.50
CA HIS A 439 16.94 37.12 -7.47
C HIS A 439 18.10 36.13 -7.43
N VAL A 440 18.45 35.54 -8.58
CA VAL A 440 19.64 34.68 -8.68
C VAL A 440 20.59 35.20 -9.76
N PHE A 441 21.85 35.35 -9.40
CA PHE A 441 22.93 35.68 -10.33
C PHE A 441 23.77 34.43 -10.61
N GLU A 442 23.92 34.07 -11.88
CA GLU A 442 24.74 32.95 -12.33
C GLU A 442 26.22 33.35 -12.43
N PRO A 443 27.14 32.37 -12.56
CA PRO A 443 28.58 32.63 -12.60
C PRO A 443 29.04 33.57 -13.74
N ASP A 444 28.30 33.61 -14.84
CA ASP A 444 28.58 34.49 -15.99
C ASP A 444 28.02 35.91 -15.83
N GLY A 445 27.37 36.20 -14.69
CA GLY A 445 26.73 37.48 -14.41
C GLY A 445 25.27 37.58 -14.87
N THR A 446 24.71 36.52 -15.47
CA THR A 446 23.29 36.43 -15.79
C THR A 446 22.42 36.64 -14.55
N HIS A 447 21.41 37.50 -14.63
CA HIS A 447 20.47 37.76 -13.53
C HIS A 447 19.08 37.20 -13.86
N ILE A 448 18.61 36.26 -13.03
CA ILE A 448 17.29 35.63 -13.09
C ILE A 448 16.40 36.28 -12.03
N TRP A 449 15.28 36.85 -12.45
CA TRP A 449 14.30 37.53 -11.59
C TRP A 449 12.98 37.77 -12.34
N TYR A 450 11.99 38.37 -11.69
CA TYR A 450 10.63 38.58 -12.23
C TYR A 450 10.59 39.10 -13.68
N GLN A 451 11.39 40.12 -14.02
CA GLN A 451 11.38 40.71 -15.37
C GLN A 451 12.13 39.87 -16.42
N GLU A 452 13.05 39.01 -15.98
CA GLU A 452 13.91 38.22 -16.85
C GLU A 452 14.01 36.78 -16.32
N LYS A 453 12.91 36.03 -16.48
CA LYS A 453 12.72 34.69 -15.89
C LYS A 453 13.62 33.60 -16.51
N ARG A 454 14.07 33.81 -17.76
CA ARG A 454 14.96 32.92 -18.55
C ARG A 454 14.60 31.43 -18.49
N ASP A 455 13.29 31.11 -18.49
CA ASP A 455 12.73 29.75 -18.35
C ASP A 455 13.22 28.98 -17.11
N LYS A 456 13.73 29.69 -16.10
CA LYS A 456 14.24 29.13 -14.84
C LYS A 456 13.38 29.53 -13.65
N LEU A 457 12.90 30.77 -13.61
CA LEU A 457 11.93 31.23 -12.60
C LEU A 457 10.52 30.83 -13.03
N ASP A 458 10.00 29.77 -12.43
CA ASP A 458 8.78 29.08 -12.87
C ASP A 458 7.57 29.33 -11.95
N VAL A 459 7.81 29.72 -10.70
CA VAL A 459 6.79 30.16 -9.74
C VAL A 459 7.21 31.48 -9.15
N ASP A 460 6.28 32.41 -9.16
CA ASP A 460 6.39 33.69 -8.50
C ASP A 460 4.99 34.08 -8.02
N MET A 461 4.82 34.10 -6.69
CA MET A 461 3.54 34.29 -6.03
C MET A 461 3.50 35.68 -5.38
N ASN A 462 2.29 36.24 -5.32
CA ASN A 462 1.99 37.58 -4.80
C ASN A 462 2.42 38.78 -5.66
N ALA A 463 3.04 38.57 -6.83
CA ALA A 463 3.23 39.63 -7.83
C ALA A 463 1.89 40.23 -8.28
N HIS A 464 0.85 39.39 -8.44
CA HIS A 464 -0.52 39.79 -8.76
C HIS A 464 -1.53 39.00 -7.91
N GLY A 465 -2.70 39.60 -7.63
CA GLY A 465 -3.74 38.95 -6.84
C GLY A 465 -4.42 37.77 -7.58
N PRO A 466 -5.07 36.83 -6.86
CA PRO A 466 -5.28 36.79 -5.40
C PRO A 466 -4.01 36.44 -4.61
N PHE A 467 -3.80 37.11 -3.47
CA PHE A 467 -2.61 36.94 -2.64
C PHE A 467 -2.74 35.74 -1.68
N SER A 468 -1.61 35.09 -1.39
CA SER A 468 -1.48 33.98 -0.45
C SER A 468 -0.74 34.43 0.83
N ARG A 469 -1.05 33.78 1.97
CA ARG A 469 -0.27 33.85 3.21
C ARG A 469 0.80 32.76 3.32
N GLU A 470 0.81 31.81 2.38
CA GLU A 470 1.86 30.79 2.24
C GLU A 470 2.52 30.84 0.84
N PRO A 471 2.98 32.01 0.39
CA PRO A 471 3.56 32.16 -0.94
C PRO A 471 4.92 31.47 -1.07
N VAL A 472 5.28 31.20 -2.34
CA VAL A 472 6.55 30.60 -2.73
C VAL A 472 7.02 31.19 -4.06
N GLU A 473 8.32 31.32 -4.24
CA GLU A 473 8.95 31.47 -5.55
C GLU A 473 9.94 30.34 -5.81
N ASN A 474 10.19 30.03 -7.07
CA ASN A 474 11.07 28.93 -7.45
C ASN A 474 11.90 29.26 -8.69
N VAL A 475 13.21 29.02 -8.58
CA VAL A 475 14.16 29.01 -9.70
C VAL A 475 14.75 27.61 -9.83
N THR A 476 14.67 27.03 -11.02
CA THR A 476 15.08 25.64 -11.28
C THR A 476 15.92 25.52 -12.55
N TRP A 477 16.91 24.62 -12.54
CA TRP A 477 17.73 24.31 -13.71
C TRP A 477 17.52 22.85 -14.11
N ALA A 478 16.76 22.63 -15.19
CA ALA A 478 16.42 21.28 -15.65
C ALA A 478 17.56 20.55 -16.41
N HIS A 479 18.41 21.29 -17.13
CA HIS A 479 19.37 20.70 -18.07
C HIS A 479 20.82 21.04 -17.75
N GLN A 480 21.25 22.26 -18.09
CA GLN A 480 22.62 22.74 -17.85
C GLN A 480 22.66 23.56 -16.57
N VAL A 481 23.60 23.20 -15.70
CA VAL A 481 23.97 23.96 -14.51
C VAL A 481 25.43 24.34 -14.71
N ALA A 482 25.72 25.64 -14.72
CA ALA A 482 27.07 26.13 -14.91
C ALA A 482 27.88 25.93 -13.62
N ASP A 483 29.13 25.55 -13.75
CA ASP A 483 30.03 25.52 -12.60
C ASP A 483 30.46 26.95 -12.23
N GLY A 484 30.54 27.23 -10.93
CA GLY A 484 30.95 28.53 -10.42
C GLY A 484 30.15 29.01 -9.22
N GLU A 485 30.31 30.28 -8.88
CA GLU A 485 29.62 30.91 -7.76
C GLU A 485 28.31 31.56 -8.24
N TYR A 486 27.20 31.19 -7.62
CA TYR A 486 25.91 31.84 -7.79
C TYR A 486 25.63 32.72 -6.58
N ARG A 487 25.06 33.91 -6.80
CA ARG A 487 24.61 34.82 -5.72
C ARG A 487 23.09 34.81 -5.64
N ILE A 488 22.56 34.67 -4.43
CA ILE A 488 21.12 34.62 -4.17
C ILE A 488 20.73 35.85 -3.34
N GLU A 489 19.71 36.56 -3.79
CA GLU A 489 19.17 37.75 -3.15
C GLU A 489 17.64 37.65 -3.07
N VAL A 490 17.04 38.28 -2.05
CA VAL A 490 15.59 38.43 -1.91
C VAL A 490 15.27 39.91 -1.83
N ASN A 491 14.41 40.40 -2.72
CA ASN A 491 13.93 41.79 -2.73
C ASN A 491 12.52 41.86 -2.18
N GLN A 492 12.27 42.76 -1.22
CA GLN A 492 10.91 43.08 -0.80
C GLN A 492 10.30 44.13 -1.73
N TYR A 493 9.83 43.72 -2.92
CA TYR A 493 9.33 44.66 -3.91
C TYR A 493 8.13 45.46 -3.42
N ARG A 494 7.18 44.78 -2.76
CA ARG A 494 6.02 45.45 -2.15
C ARG A 494 5.65 44.83 -0.80
N LYS A 495 6.04 45.55 0.25
CA LYS A 495 5.54 45.34 1.62
C LYS A 495 4.04 45.70 1.74
N ARG A 496 3.25 44.76 2.22
CA ARG A 496 1.79 44.84 2.45
C ARG A 496 1.46 44.57 3.93
N ASP A 497 2.16 43.65 4.58
CA ASP A 497 1.94 43.24 5.98
C ASP A 497 3.13 43.63 6.89
N SER A 498 2.91 43.54 8.22
CA SER A 498 3.94 43.78 9.24
C SER A 498 4.26 42.55 10.11
N SER A 499 3.51 41.46 9.95
CA SER A 499 3.67 40.18 10.66
C SER A 499 2.89 39.05 9.97
N PRO A 500 3.37 37.79 9.97
CA PRO A 500 4.72 37.36 10.38
C PRO A 500 5.82 37.96 9.49
N ILE A 501 7.05 38.03 9.99
CA ILE A 501 8.21 38.64 9.29
C ILE A 501 9.22 37.56 8.89
N GLY A 502 10.09 37.91 7.94
CA GLY A 502 11.16 37.03 7.49
C GLY A 502 10.76 36.10 6.34
N PHE A 503 11.71 35.29 5.91
CA PHE A 503 11.55 34.34 4.81
C PHE A 503 12.52 33.16 4.93
N MET A 504 12.27 32.12 4.14
CA MET A 504 13.10 30.92 4.03
C MET A 504 13.55 30.69 2.60
N ILE A 505 14.76 30.19 2.44
CA ILE A 505 15.33 29.73 1.18
C ILE A 505 15.62 28.24 1.31
N GLU A 506 15.20 27.46 0.34
CA GLU A 506 15.53 26.05 0.17
C GLU A 506 16.40 25.90 -1.06
N THR A 507 17.55 25.26 -0.92
CA THR A 507 18.41 24.88 -2.05
C THR A 507 18.43 23.36 -2.18
N GLU A 508 18.28 22.84 -3.39
CA GLU A 508 18.33 21.41 -3.66
C GLU A 508 19.27 21.12 -4.83
N SER A 509 20.20 20.17 -4.67
CA SER A 509 21.01 19.60 -5.74
C SER A 509 21.34 18.14 -5.42
N ASP A 510 21.22 17.24 -6.39
CA ASP A 510 21.52 15.81 -6.21
C ASP A 510 20.78 15.18 -5.01
N GLY A 511 19.52 15.55 -4.82
CA GLY A 511 18.68 15.12 -3.69
C GLY A 511 19.07 15.68 -2.31
N LYS A 512 20.20 16.40 -2.21
CA LYS A 512 20.60 17.10 -0.99
C LYS A 512 19.83 18.42 -0.89
N VAL A 513 19.03 18.55 0.17
CA VAL A 513 18.26 19.76 0.48
C VAL A 513 18.93 20.49 1.66
N GLU A 514 19.13 21.79 1.51
CA GLU A 514 19.59 22.69 2.56
C GLU A 514 18.63 23.87 2.71
N HIS A 515 18.48 24.38 3.93
CA HIS A 515 17.57 25.47 4.25
C HIS A 515 18.32 26.64 4.88
N TYR A 516 17.89 27.84 4.57
CA TYR A 516 18.42 29.10 5.08
C TYR A 516 17.27 30.01 5.47
N ARG A 517 17.34 30.64 6.64
CA ARG A 517 16.29 31.54 7.15
C ARG A 517 16.80 32.95 7.38
N TYR A 518 15.93 33.92 7.17
CA TYR A 518 16.11 35.31 7.52
C TYR A 518 14.96 35.74 8.44
N GLU A 519 15.26 36.04 9.70
CA GLU A 519 14.23 36.28 10.74
C GLU A 519 13.97 37.77 11.02
N ARG A 520 14.53 38.67 10.20
CA ARG A 520 14.36 40.12 10.37
C ARG A 520 13.32 40.63 9.38
N ALA A 521 12.65 41.72 9.74
CA ALA A 521 11.79 42.43 8.82
C ALA A 521 12.62 43.01 7.66
N VAL A 522 12.14 42.85 6.44
CA VAL A 522 12.71 43.50 5.25
C VAL A 522 11.91 44.79 4.98
N GLY A 523 12.62 45.89 4.75
CA GLY A 523 12.02 47.18 4.41
C GLY A 523 11.43 47.19 3.00
N HIS A 524 10.48 48.08 2.74
CA HIS A 524 9.92 48.24 1.39
C HIS A 524 11.05 48.57 0.38
N LYS A 525 11.15 47.81 -0.70
CA LYS A 525 12.21 47.82 -1.73
C LYS A 525 13.62 47.48 -1.24
N GLN A 526 13.77 46.99 -0.01
CA GLN A 526 15.07 46.54 0.47
C GLN A 526 15.41 45.16 -0.13
N THR A 527 16.68 44.99 -0.52
CA THR A 527 17.25 43.69 -0.91
C THR A 527 18.10 43.12 0.22
N VAL A 528 17.99 41.81 0.44
CA VAL A 528 18.83 41.03 1.34
C VAL A 528 19.65 40.04 0.52
N GLU A 529 20.98 40.07 0.64
CA GLU A 529 21.83 39.00 0.11
C GLU A 529 21.71 37.77 1.01
N VAL A 530 21.12 36.71 0.47
CA VAL A 530 20.91 35.43 1.17
C VAL A 530 22.23 34.69 1.32
N GLY A 531 23.07 34.74 0.29
CA GLY A 531 24.36 34.09 0.29
C GLY A 531 24.86 33.75 -1.10
N ARG A 532 25.98 33.03 -1.11
CA ARG A 532 26.68 32.59 -2.32
C ARG A 532 26.84 31.08 -2.29
N MET A 533 26.32 30.39 -3.30
CA MET A 533 26.49 28.94 -3.46
C MET A 533 27.55 28.66 -4.52
N THR A 534 28.47 27.72 -4.22
CA THR A 534 29.46 27.22 -5.17
C THR A 534 28.97 25.91 -5.75
N VAL A 535 28.79 25.87 -7.07
CA VAL A 535 28.34 24.69 -7.81
C VAL A 535 29.51 24.13 -8.61
N ALA A 536 29.69 22.81 -8.55
CA ALA A 536 30.66 22.08 -9.36
C ALA A 536 30.05 20.73 -9.78
N GLY A 537 30.14 20.39 -11.07
CA GLY A 537 29.53 19.17 -11.62
C GLY A 537 28.01 19.11 -11.46
N GLY A 538 27.35 20.26 -11.36
CA GLY A 538 25.90 20.34 -11.11
C GLY A 538 25.46 20.13 -9.66
N VAL A 539 26.39 20.06 -8.70
CA VAL A 539 26.10 19.88 -7.27
C VAL A 539 26.56 21.08 -6.46
N ILE A 540 25.79 21.48 -5.45
CA ILE A 540 26.20 22.50 -4.48
C ILE A 540 27.29 21.91 -3.57
N THR A 541 28.50 22.43 -3.69
CA THR A 541 29.66 21.97 -2.91
C THR A 541 29.91 22.82 -1.67
N ALA A 542 29.47 24.08 -1.68
CA ALA A 542 29.55 24.98 -0.54
C ALA A 542 28.47 26.07 -0.61
N PHE A 543 28.04 26.55 0.54
CA PHE A 543 27.20 27.73 0.67
C PHE A 543 27.79 28.69 1.69
N ARG A 544 27.90 29.97 1.32
CA ARG A 544 28.33 31.06 2.20
C ARG A 544 27.12 31.93 2.53
N PRO A 545 26.52 31.80 3.72
CA PRO A 545 25.39 32.63 4.12
C PRO A 545 25.75 34.12 4.13
N GLY A 546 24.80 34.93 3.70
CA GLY A 546 24.84 36.37 3.83
C GLY A 546 24.66 36.83 5.28
N LYS A 547 24.75 38.14 5.51
CA LYS A 547 24.59 38.71 6.85
C LYS A 547 23.18 38.44 7.39
N ASP A 548 23.10 38.00 8.64
CA ASP A 548 21.86 37.67 9.36
C ASP A 548 21.07 36.46 8.79
N ILE A 549 21.67 35.69 7.89
CA ILE A 549 21.12 34.42 7.39
C ILE A 549 21.62 33.28 8.26
N GLN A 550 20.68 32.45 8.75
CA GLN A 550 21.00 31.28 9.58
C GLN A 550 20.70 29.99 8.79
N PRO A 551 21.60 29.00 8.79
CA PRO A 551 21.30 27.67 8.25
C PRO A 551 20.28 26.94 9.14
N GLY A 552 19.37 26.19 8.53
CA GLY A 552 18.32 25.42 9.20
C GLY A 552 16.91 25.90 8.88
N ASN A 553 15.91 25.11 9.29
CA ASN A 553 14.50 25.47 9.18
C ASN A 553 14.17 26.58 10.19
N ALA A 554 13.16 27.42 9.91
CA ALA A 554 12.55 28.24 10.96
C ALA A 554 11.96 27.32 12.04
N SER A 555 12.14 27.69 13.32
CA SER A 555 11.46 27.00 14.41
C SER A 555 9.95 27.15 14.23
N LYS A 556 9.21 26.06 14.39
CA LYS A 556 7.75 26.03 14.41
C LYS A 556 7.28 25.55 15.78
N ASP A 557 6.12 26.00 16.21
CA ASP A 557 5.45 25.41 17.37
C ASP A 557 4.59 24.25 16.89
N LEU A 558 4.99 23.02 17.25
CA LEU A 558 4.25 21.79 16.97
C LEU A 558 3.88 21.12 18.28
N TRP A 559 2.59 20.96 18.55
CA TRP A 559 2.08 20.27 19.74
C TRP A 559 2.68 20.82 21.04
N GLY A 560 2.74 22.14 21.17
CA GLY A 560 3.34 22.82 22.33
C GLY A 560 4.87 22.80 22.40
N ILE A 561 5.54 22.24 21.39
CA ILE A 561 7.00 22.19 21.27
C ILE A 561 7.47 23.16 20.19
N THR A 562 8.26 24.15 20.56
CA THR A 562 9.06 24.90 19.58
C THR A 562 10.17 24.00 19.05
N THR A 563 10.27 23.83 17.72
CA THR A 563 11.29 23.01 17.07
C THR A 563 12.65 23.72 17.00
N GLU A 564 13.68 23.01 16.54
CA GLU A 564 15.09 23.41 16.49
C GLU A 564 15.69 23.72 17.88
N GLN A 565 15.31 22.90 18.88
CA GLN A 565 15.87 22.95 20.22
C GLN A 565 15.86 21.57 20.90
N PHE A 566 16.59 21.48 22.03
CA PHE A 566 16.56 20.32 22.91
C PHE A 566 15.32 20.37 23.81
N VAL A 567 14.53 19.29 23.77
CA VAL A 567 13.32 19.10 24.57
C VAL A 567 13.53 17.93 25.53
N PRO A 568 13.28 18.10 26.83
CA PRO A 568 13.42 17.01 27.79
C PRO A 568 12.47 15.85 27.49
N VAL A 569 12.97 14.62 27.63
CA VAL A 569 12.17 13.38 27.53
C VAL A 569 11.60 13.06 28.91
N SER A 570 10.30 12.76 28.95
CA SER A 570 9.57 12.28 30.13
C SER A 570 9.83 10.78 30.34
N THR A 571 9.69 10.00 29.27
CA THR A 571 9.87 8.54 29.27
C THR A 571 10.18 8.03 27.87
N LEU A 572 10.93 6.94 27.80
CA LEU A 572 11.22 6.17 26.59
C LEU A 572 10.55 4.81 26.70
N MET A 573 9.82 4.38 25.67
CA MET A 573 9.12 3.10 25.64
C MET A 573 9.10 2.50 24.24
N TYR A 574 8.76 1.21 24.15
CA TYR A 574 8.38 0.63 22.87
C TYR A 574 6.94 1.01 22.50
N SER A 575 6.52 0.69 21.28
CA SER A 575 5.11 0.77 20.90
C SER A 575 4.26 -0.26 21.67
N PRO A 576 2.98 0.04 21.94
CA PRO A 576 2.05 -0.83 22.69
C PRO A 576 1.96 -2.30 22.27
N ASN A 577 2.17 -2.59 20.99
CA ASN A 577 2.23 -3.95 20.45
C ASN A 577 3.45 -4.77 20.93
N HIS A 578 4.34 -4.13 21.71
CA HIS A 578 5.51 -4.72 22.36
C HIS A 578 5.52 -4.54 23.90
N PHE A 579 4.39 -4.18 24.51
CA PHE A 579 4.25 -4.16 25.97
C PHE A 579 3.97 -5.56 26.52
N ASP A 580 4.25 -5.80 27.80
CA ASP A 580 3.85 -7.02 28.52
C ASP A 580 4.13 -8.32 27.74
N ASP A 581 5.39 -8.53 27.31
CA ASP A 581 5.89 -9.67 26.52
C ASP A 581 5.28 -9.85 25.10
N ASN A 582 4.46 -8.91 24.62
CA ASN A 582 3.98 -8.94 23.24
C ASN A 582 5.15 -8.71 22.25
N GLU A 583 5.11 -9.37 21.10
CA GLU A 583 6.03 -9.13 19.96
C GLU A 583 5.24 -9.15 18.64
N ILE A 584 4.20 -8.31 18.54
CA ILE A 584 3.25 -8.37 17.43
C ILE A 584 3.52 -7.23 16.44
N GLY A 585 4.07 -7.54 15.26
CA GLY A 585 4.30 -6.55 14.20
C GLY A 585 5.56 -5.71 14.42
N ASN A 586 5.63 -4.52 13.82
CA ASN A 586 6.83 -3.68 13.86
C ASN A 586 7.00 -2.99 15.21
N ARG A 587 8.24 -2.95 15.71
CA ARG A 587 8.60 -2.23 16.93
C ARG A 587 8.86 -0.77 16.62
N HIS A 588 8.32 0.12 17.45
CA HIS A 588 8.68 1.55 17.43
C HIS A 588 9.31 1.95 18.76
N TYR A 589 10.15 2.99 18.72
CA TYR A 589 10.78 3.62 19.87
C TYR A 589 10.12 4.97 20.08
N PHE A 590 9.45 5.16 21.21
CA PHE A 590 8.71 6.37 21.53
C PHE A 590 9.40 7.15 22.65
N PHE A 591 9.84 8.36 22.32
CA PHE A 591 10.37 9.33 23.27
C PHE A 591 9.27 10.34 23.60
N MET A 592 8.59 10.14 24.72
CA MET A 592 7.55 11.05 25.17
C MET A 592 8.19 12.31 25.71
N LEU A 593 7.80 13.47 25.19
CA LEU A 593 8.47 14.73 25.48
C LEU A 593 7.75 15.51 26.57
N LYS A 594 8.49 16.22 27.43
CA LYS A 594 7.90 17.13 28.43
C LYS A 594 7.26 18.31 27.70
N GLY A 595 5.99 18.58 28.00
CA GLY A 595 5.24 19.70 27.41
C GLY A 595 4.70 19.43 26.00
N CYS A 596 4.87 18.23 25.44
CA CYS A 596 4.31 17.90 24.13
C CYS A 596 2.84 17.49 24.24
N VAL A 597 1.97 18.29 23.64
CA VAL A 597 0.51 18.19 23.72
C VAL A 597 -0.06 18.30 22.31
N ASN A 598 -0.55 17.19 21.76
CA ASN A 598 -1.24 17.17 20.48
C ASN A 598 -2.60 17.88 20.59
N ASP A 599 -2.78 18.92 19.81
CA ASP A 599 -3.97 19.78 19.78
C ASP A 599 -5.01 19.34 18.74
N GLN A 600 -4.78 18.22 18.05
CA GLN A 600 -5.65 17.70 16.99
C GLN A 600 -6.39 16.42 17.41
N PRO A 601 -7.66 16.26 16.96
CA PRO A 601 -8.38 14.99 17.12
C PRO A 601 -7.60 13.82 16.55
N THR A 602 -7.39 12.79 17.37
CA THR A 602 -6.46 11.70 17.04
C THR A 602 -7.17 10.36 16.93
N ARG A 603 -6.88 9.62 15.86
CA ARG A 603 -7.48 8.31 15.63
C ARG A 603 -6.96 7.29 16.65
N GLY A 604 -7.89 6.61 17.33
CA GLY A 604 -7.55 5.57 18.31
C GLY A 604 -7.79 4.13 17.83
N ILE A 605 -8.45 3.94 16.68
CA ILE A 605 -8.85 2.62 16.17
C ILE A 605 -8.36 2.45 14.74
N TYR A 606 -7.53 1.43 14.53
CA TYR A 606 -6.96 1.08 13.23
C TYR A 606 -7.29 -0.37 12.92
N ASN A 607 -7.75 -0.64 11.69
CA ASN A 607 -8.13 -1.99 11.26
C ASN A 607 -6.97 -2.99 11.37
N GLU A 608 -5.75 -2.53 11.15
CA GLU A 608 -4.51 -3.27 11.29
C GLU A 608 -4.20 -3.67 12.74
N PHE A 609 -4.78 -2.99 13.74
CA PHE A 609 -4.60 -3.31 15.16
C PHE A 609 -5.68 -4.25 15.68
N LEU A 610 -6.84 -4.31 15.02
CA LEU A 610 -8.00 -5.07 15.46
C LEU A 610 -7.78 -6.58 15.44
N ARG A 611 -8.31 -7.25 16.48
CA ARG A 611 -8.46 -8.71 16.56
C ARG A 611 -9.13 -9.30 15.32
N ARG A 612 -8.75 -10.54 14.97
CA ARG A 612 -9.08 -11.18 13.69
C ARG A 612 -10.58 -11.36 13.44
N ASP A 613 -11.36 -11.56 14.49
CA ASP A 613 -12.82 -11.72 14.43
C ASP A 613 -13.57 -10.40 14.12
N LEU A 614 -12.91 -9.25 14.17
CA LEU A 614 -13.47 -7.96 13.72
C LEU A 614 -13.15 -7.64 12.25
N GLN A 615 -12.24 -8.40 11.62
CA GLN A 615 -11.84 -8.20 10.21
C GLN A 615 -13.00 -8.29 9.19
N PRO A 616 -14.02 -9.16 9.36
CA PRO A 616 -15.21 -9.14 8.48
C PRO A 616 -15.93 -7.79 8.46
N HIS A 617 -15.80 -7.00 9.52
CA HIS A 617 -16.42 -5.69 9.69
C HIS A 617 -15.45 -4.52 9.46
N ARG A 618 -14.26 -4.76 8.91
CA ARG A 618 -13.20 -3.74 8.72
C ARG A 618 -13.68 -2.44 8.08
N LYS A 619 -14.63 -2.49 7.14
CA LYS A 619 -15.19 -1.28 6.51
C LYS A 619 -15.97 -0.40 7.50
N VAL A 620 -16.70 -1.01 8.43
CA VAL A 620 -17.43 -0.28 9.48
C VAL A 620 -16.46 0.26 10.52
N PHE A 621 -15.48 -0.54 10.95
CA PHE A 621 -14.44 -0.09 11.88
C PHE A 621 -13.53 1.00 11.29
N GLU A 622 -13.37 1.04 9.96
CA GLU A 622 -12.70 2.12 9.26
C GLU A 622 -13.42 3.46 9.48
N VAL A 623 -14.73 3.46 9.29
CA VAL A 623 -15.59 4.64 9.51
C VAL A 623 -15.66 4.98 10.99
N LEU A 624 -15.79 3.99 11.87
CA LEU A 624 -15.82 4.21 13.32
C LEU A 624 -14.55 4.89 13.79
N GLY A 625 -13.35 4.37 13.48
CA GLY A 625 -12.11 5.00 13.94
C GLY A 625 -11.89 6.43 13.40
N ASP A 626 -12.52 6.79 12.27
CA ASP A 626 -12.47 8.16 11.76
C ASP A 626 -13.45 9.08 12.48
N ARG A 627 -14.65 8.58 12.80
CA ARG A 627 -15.72 9.32 13.48
C ARG A 627 -15.57 9.34 15.01
N SER A 628 -14.82 8.41 15.58
CA SER A 628 -14.59 8.26 17.02
C SER A 628 -13.16 8.67 17.41
N LYS A 629 -12.63 9.74 16.78
CA LYS A 629 -11.33 10.29 17.14
C LYS A 629 -11.32 10.73 18.61
N CYS A 630 -10.18 10.56 19.24
CA CYS A 630 -9.92 11.03 20.59
C CYS A 630 -9.80 12.55 20.55
N GLU A 631 -10.66 13.24 21.31
CA GLU A 631 -10.58 14.69 21.43
C GLU A 631 -9.32 15.11 22.19
N PRO A 632 -8.65 16.22 21.78
CA PRO A 632 -7.47 16.76 22.45
C PRO A 632 -7.68 16.96 23.95
N SER A 633 -6.64 16.68 24.74
CA SER A 633 -6.63 16.90 26.18
C SER A 633 -5.28 17.44 26.62
N PRO A 634 -5.21 18.37 27.61
CA PRO A 634 -3.93 18.86 28.11
C PRO A 634 -3.12 17.77 28.83
N ASP A 635 -3.80 16.76 29.40
CA ASP A 635 -3.16 15.60 30.04
C ASP A 635 -3.15 14.44 29.05
N GLN A 636 -2.02 14.26 28.37
CA GLN A 636 -1.80 13.27 27.34
C GLN A 636 -0.33 12.84 27.27
N LEU A 637 -0.07 11.77 26.53
CA LEU A 637 1.25 11.21 26.31
C LEU A 637 1.61 11.31 24.81
N SER A 638 2.42 12.31 24.49
CA SER A 638 2.86 12.64 23.14
C SER A 638 4.36 12.93 23.09
N GLY A 639 4.97 12.76 21.90
CA GLY A 639 6.40 12.99 21.70
C GLY A 639 6.84 12.59 20.29
N LEU A 640 8.05 12.05 20.15
CA LEU A 640 8.59 11.57 18.87
C LEU A 640 8.67 10.04 18.84
N GLY A 641 8.26 9.45 17.71
CA GLY A 641 8.31 8.02 17.46
C GLY A 641 9.14 7.63 16.26
N PHE A 642 9.91 6.56 16.38
CA PHE A 642 10.78 6.05 15.33
C PHE A 642 10.53 4.56 15.12
N SER A 643 10.23 4.14 13.89
CA SER A 643 10.07 2.72 13.56
C SER A 643 11.43 2.04 13.47
N SER A 644 11.56 0.82 13.99
CA SER A 644 12.73 -0.05 13.79
C SER A 644 12.96 -0.46 12.33
N THR A 645 12.01 -0.18 11.44
CA THR A 645 12.06 -0.57 10.02
C THR A 645 12.27 0.60 9.07
N VAL A 646 12.45 1.82 9.58
CA VAL A 646 12.63 3.03 8.77
C VAL A 646 13.93 3.70 9.22
N ARG A 647 14.89 3.84 8.31
CA ARG A 647 16.13 4.57 8.61
C ARG A 647 15.81 5.99 9.02
N ASN A 648 16.13 6.32 10.26
CA ASN A 648 15.94 7.64 10.81
C ASN A 648 17.03 7.92 11.84
N SER A 649 17.20 9.17 12.23
CA SER A 649 18.14 9.53 13.28
C SER A 649 17.63 10.68 14.11
N VAL A 650 17.96 10.68 15.40
CA VAL A 650 17.66 11.81 16.29
C VAL A 650 18.87 12.13 17.14
N VAL A 651 19.16 13.42 17.31
CA VAL A 651 20.22 13.85 18.22
C VAL A 651 19.68 13.88 19.65
N ALA A 652 20.33 13.18 20.55
CA ALA A 652 20.03 13.13 21.97
C ALA A 652 21.20 13.68 22.79
N LYS A 653 20.90 14.55 23.75
CA LYS A 653 21.82 14.95 24.81
C LYS A 653 21.50 14.11 26.05
N VAL A 654 22.38 13.17 26.39
CA VAL A 654 22.22 12.26 27.53
C VAL A 654 23.10 12.72 28.67
N THR A 655 22.50 12.95 29.83
CA THR A 655 23.21 13.16 31.09
C THR A 655 23.17 11.86 31.88
N THR A 656 24.33 11.29 32.18
CA THR A 656 24.45 10.07 32.99
C THR A 656 24.26 10.37 34.48
N THR A 657 24.01 9.33 35.30
CA THR A 657 23.87 9.46 36.77
C THR A 657 25.11 10.09 37.45
N GLY A 658 26.30 9.96 36.85
CA GLY A 658 27.51 10.66 37.28
C GLY A 658 27.66 12.11 36.77
N GLY A 659 26.61 12.69 36.18
CA GLY A 659 26.59 14.06 35.66
C GLY A 659 27.32 14.28 34.33
N ARG A 660 27.95 13.25 33.76
CA ARG A 660 28.62 13.34 32.44
C ARG A 660 27.58 13.47 31.34
N ARG A 661 27.76 14.48 30.47
CA ARG A 661 26.92 14.74 29.30
C ARG A 661 27.55 14.16 28.03
N ARG A 662 26.74 13.51 27.21
CA ARG A 662 27.10 13.00 25.87
C ARG A 662 26.10 13.51 24.86
N LEU A 663 26.59 13.94 23.71
CA LEU A 663 25.78 14.29 22.56
C LEU A 663 25.85 13.13 21.56
N LEU A 664 24.73 12.47 21.31
CA LEU A 664 24.64 11.25 20.52
C LEU A 664 23.69 11.48 19.35
N SER A 665 24.00 10.96 18.17
CA SER A 665 23.04 10.83 17.07
C SER A 665 22.59 9.37 17.01
N ILE A 666 21.42 9.09 17.58
CA ILE A 666 20.84 7.75 17.66
C ILE A 666 20.32 7.37 16.27
N GLN A 667 20.78 6.25 15.72
CA GLN A 667 20.37 5.73 14.41
C GLN A 667 19.36 4.59 14.61
N PHE A 668 18.16 4.71 14.01
CA PHE A 668 17.07 3.74 14.12
C PHE A 668 17.00 2.78 12.94
#